data_AF-A0A538TA31-F1
#
_entry.id   AF-A0A538TA31-F1
#
_cell.length_a   1.000
_cell.length_b   1.000
_cell.length_c   1.000
_cell.angle_alpha   90.00
_cell.angle_beta   90.00
_cell.angle_gamma   90.00
#
_symmetry.space_group_name_H-M   'P 1'
#
loop_
_entity.id
_entity.type
_entity.pdbx_description
1 polymer ?
#
loop_
_entity_poly.entity_id
_entity_poly.type
_entity_poly.pdbx_seq_one_letter_code
_entity_poly.pdbx_strand_id
1 'polypeptide(L)'
;MQENRRHGAVERFARRPDSSAEQLRDPVMRQGAPANEVEPVNTEREIRSSGFTLVEMMVALVLFTVVIGSIYSIYVRGEKSQQVGIELAEATQNARSGVDLIARELRSAGYGVDPAVQPAIVTGSQYRVTFALDLNGNRKIDMGEVITYFLDSNTSDPIVASSPNPYDFVLRRRIGTSGDSLATPSAGTGEIVAYGLTQRTADAVTSKNVPLFSYRNSAGGALELKAGTSDDPAGVFFGKTVSSADLGKPPAPGVKSSVKTIVVSMVTETKQKNIDSGTYDRVSVATSVEPRNFPFLAEANASYAANTGATGTGTGTGTGTGTGTGTGTGTGTGTGTGTGTGTGTGLPPSQPPIHLSTDRVLSMVVTDLNEQDSQEGSATVVNGQHDLDIVVGTKASGVANIRVWWNGQPGKYTGNRYFQANQSYMGNASYDVAALAAGNVDNSSPAATDVVAGLISGTGTGRFQVWQNQAFGGVTDTPGKIGAVGNPTTPNGSYYDNPGTGEVKGVAIADLNKDGHPDVVLGTRTSARNGKVEVWWGSTAGSGVYSHSTGQDVYTASGEVRSVSVADMNGDGWPDIVVGTKTDNDANDKQGSVDVFFSNTLSNVRFTTVYTTSVGGSVYGVGTALMDNDSRPDVVVAVKNGGTTGKVEFWRNNGTMAGALTKKDEVATLGPATALALGPLVYNSTNIDIAVGTAGAGGGTPPAVQAFFCDPAAASGNIIPSVQSWSDANAGGAVNALAIARLECSQDVLALDPVPDIVAGTSTGASTGDIVIYLNPYSSTVLP
;
A
#
# COMPACT_ATOMS: atom_id res chain seq x y z
N MET A 1 45.26 6.58 47.63
CA MET A 1 46.65 6.98 47.89
C MET A 1 47.40 7.02 46.57
N GLN A 2 48.53 7.75 46.50
CA GLN A 2 49.63 7.75 45.51
C GLN A 2 49.41 7.06 44.14
N GLU A 3 49.52 7.78 43.01
CA GLU A 3 50.78 8.08 42.27
C GLU A 3 51.38 6.83 41.58
N ASN A 4 51.95 6.89 40.35
CA ASN A 4 52.49 8.06 39.66
C ASN A 4 52.66 7.93 38.12
N ARG A 5 52.52 9.06 37.39
CA ARG A 5 53.24 9.52 36.15
C ARG A 5 53.40 8.54 34.93
N ARG A 6 53.50 8.97 33.66
CA ARG A 6 53.89 10.26 33.00
C ARG A 6 53.25 10.32 31.59
N HIS A 7 52.54 11.39 31.23
CA HIS A 7 52.94 12.48 30.30
C HIS A 7 52.82 12.24 28.78
N GLY A 8 52.20 13.22 28.08
CA GLY A 8 52.05 13.26 26.62
C GLY A 8 51.02 14.29 26.10
N ALA A 9 51.08 15.55 26.54
CA ALA A 9 50.23 16.66 26.05
C ALA A 9 50.80 17.23 24.71
N VAL A 10 50.18 18.14 23.93
CA VAL A 10 49.23 19.26 24.16
C VAL A 10 48.31 19.34 22.91
N GLU A 11 46.97 19.41 22.92
CA GLU A 11 45.94 20.28 23.55
C GLU A 11 45.49 21.47 22.66
N ARG A 12 44.26 21.98 22.87
CA ARG A 12 43.50 22.86 21.94
C ARG A 12 43.30 24.28 22.49
N PHE A 13 43.18 25.27 21.60
CA PHE A 13 42.65 26.62 21.88
C PHE A 13 41.34 26.85 21.08
N ALA A 14 40.46 27.81 21.38
CA ALA A 14 39.98 28.41 22.63
C ALA A 14 38.81 29.38 22.30
N ARG A 15 38.00 29.82 23.28
CA ARG A 15 37.10 30.99 23.15
C ARG A 15 37.58 32.15 24.06
N ARG A 16 37.08 33.36 23.75
CA ARG A 16 37.18 34.67 24.47
C ARG A 16 36.84 34.56 25.99
N PRO A 17 37.18 35.51 26.91
CA PRO A 17 37.18 36.98 26.69
C PRO A 17 38.14 37.91 27.53
N ASP A 18 38.00 39.22 27.26
CA ASP A 18 38.16 40.48 28.07
C ASP A 18 39.10 40.69 29.29
N SER A 19 39.82 41.83 29.23
CA SER A 19 40.16 42.77 30.34
C SER A 19 41.16 42.30 31.43
N SER A 20 41.90 43.10 32.24
CA SER A 20 42.17 44.56 32.43
C SER A 20 43.65 44.71 32.95
N ALA A 21 44.26 45.81 33.44
CA ALA A 21 43.98 47.25 33.67
C ALA A 21 45.32 48.05 33.83
N GLU A 22 45.28 49.40 33.78
CA GLU A 22 46.31 50.36 34.30
C GLU A 22 47.75 50.30 33.69
N GLN A 23 48.67 51.29 33.86
CA GLN A 23 48.70 52.55 34.65
C GLN A 23 49.50 53.65 33.91
N LEU A 24 49.42 54.93 34.34
CA LEU A 24 50.13 56.07 33.69
C LEU A 24 51.61 56.19 34.10
N ARG A 25 52.46 56.75 33.21
CA ARG A 25 53.38 57.90 33.50
C ARG A 25 54.20 58.37 32.29
N ASP A 26 54.74 59.59 32.45
CA ASP A 26 55.63 60.35 31.56
C ASP A 26 56.58 61.18 32.48
N PRO A 27 57.59 61.93 32.00
CA PRO A 27 58.93 61.48 31.58
C PRO A 27 60.06 61.90 32.56
N VAL A 28 61.29 62.14 32.04
CA VAL A 28 62.39 63.01 32.57
C VAL A 28 63.60 62.35 33.31
N MET A 29 64.83 62.78 32.91
CA MET A 29 66.18 62.63 33.56
C MET A 29 66.85 61.23 33.59
N ARG A 30 68.19 61.05 33.62
CA ARG A 30 69.36 61.86 33.17
C ARG A 30 70.68 61.05 33.28
N GLN A 31 71.64 61.28 32.37
CA GLN A 31 73.11 61.08 32.51
C GLN A 31 73.69 59.68 32.86
N GLY A 32 74.63 59.22 32.02
CA GLY A 32 75.49 58.06 32.28
C GLY A 32 76.49 57.82 31.16
N ALA A 33 77.65 58.48 31.20
CA ALA A 33 78.75 58.38 30.23
C ALA A 33 80.10 58.63 30.93
N PRO A 34 81.27 58.30 30.34
CA PRO A 34 81.52 57.58 29.09
C PRO A 34 82.46 56.35 29.25
N ALA A 35 82.73 55.59 28.17
CA ALA A 35 84.06 55.07 27.82
C ALA A 35 84.10 54.41 26.42
N ASN A 36 84.91 55.00 25.53
CA ASN A 36 85.68 54.44 24.39
C ASN A 36 85.11 53.29 23.52
N GLU A 37 84.83 53.66 22.27
CA GLU A 37 85.24 53.01 21.01
C GLU A 37 85.35 51.47 20.94
N VAL A 38 84.40 50.86 20.21
CA VAL A 38 84.64 49.75 19.28
C VAL A 38 83.95 50.08 17.95
N GLU A 39 84.63 49.86 16.82
CA GLU A 39 84.17 50.20 15.47
C GLU A 39 83.36 49.02 14.83
N PRO A 40 82.85 49.11 13.58
CA PRO A 40 81.42 49.30 13.36
C PRO A 40 80.69 48.10 12.75
N VAL A 41 79.36 48.06 12.88
CA VAL A 41 78.49 47.15 12.10
C VAL A 41 77.31 47.93 11.51
N ASN A 42 77.23 47.98 10.18
CA ASN A 42 76.07 48.52 9.45
C ASN A 42 74.91 47.52 9.47
N THR A 43 73.76 47.93 10.02
CA THR A 43 72.48 47.19 9.88
C THR A 43 71.27 48.09 9.61
N GLU A 44 71.42 49.13 8.78
CA GLU A 44 70.28 49.65 8.03
C GLU A 44 69.86 48.63 6.97
N ARG A 45 68.93 47.75 7.34
CA ARG A 45 68.34 46.78 6.42
C ARG A 45 67.11 47.40 5.77
N GLU A 46 67.28 48.03 4.60
CA GLU A 46 66.16 48.51 3.78
C GLU A 46 65.08 47.42 3.65
N ILE A 47 63.92 47.62 4.28
CA ILE A 47 62.74 46.81 3.97
C ILE A 47 62.14 47.37 2.69
N ARG A 48 62.67 46.90 1.55
CA ARG A 48 62.10 47.21 0.23
C ARG A 48 60.69 46.67 0.14
N SER A 49 59.71 47.55 0.27
CA SER A 49 58.32 47.27 -0.08
C SER A 49 58.22 47.09 -1.60
N SER A 50 58.37 45.85 -2.07
CA SER A 50 58.19 45.49 -3.47
C SER A 50 56.72 45.68 -3.88
N GLY A 51 56.42 46.83 -4.50
CA GLY A 51 55.15 47.01 -5.20
C GLY A 51 55.06 46.07 -6.39
N PHE A 52 53.88 45.50 -6.63
CA PHE A 52 53.62 44.57 -7.73
C PHE A 52 54.02 45.18 -9.08
N THR A 53 54.78 44.44 -9.88
CA THR A 53 55.12 44.87 -11.23
C THR A 53 53.90 44.80 -12.16
N LEU A 54 53.90 45.60 -13.21
CA LEU A 54 52.86 45.57 -14.23
C LEU A 54 52.76 44.18 -14.90
N VAL A 55 53.87 43.45 -15.00
CA VAL A 55 53.93 42.08 -15.53
C VAL A 55 53.20 41.10 -14.60
N GLU A 56 53.40 41.18 -13.28
CA GLU A 56 52.69 40.32 -12.31
C GLU A 56 51.18 40.59 -12.34
N MET A 57 50.76 41.84 -12.47
CA MET A 57 49.34 42.20 -12.62
C MET A 57 48.73 41.65 -13.92
N MET A 58 49.47 41.66 -15.03
CA MET A 58 49.04 41.04 -16.29
C MET A 58 48.94 39.51 -16.18
N VAL A 59 49.93 38.85 -15.57
CA VAL A 59 49.91 37.40 -15.35
C VAL A 59 48.77 37.00 -14.43
N ALA A 60 48.53 37.76 -13.35
CA ALA A 60 47.41 37.53 -12.43
C ALA A 60 46.05 37.64 -13.14
N LEU A 61 45.84 38.64 -14.00
CA LEU A 61 44.62 38.79 -14.79
C LEU A 61 44.40 37.63 -15.79
N VAL A 62 45.46 37.13 -16.44
CA VAL A 62 45.38 35.97 -17.34
C VAL A 62 45.04 34.70 -16.55
N LEU A 63 45.70 34.44 -15.42
CA LEU A 63 45.38 33.30 -14.56
C LEU A 63 43.94 33.38 -14.00
N PHE A 64 43.50 34.56 -13.56
CA PHE A 64 42.17 34.78 -13.00
C PHE A 64 41.06 34.57 -14.05
N THR A 65 41.27 35.04 -15.28
CA THR A 65 40.32 34.82 -16.40
C THR A 65 40.26 33.36 -16.84
N VAL A 66 41.39 32.62 -16.85
CA VAL A 66 41.40 31.18 -17.07
C VAL A 66 40.62 30.44 -15.97
N VAL A 67 40.87 30.75 -14.69
CA VAL A 67 40.18 30.13 -13.55
C VAL A 67 38.68 30.43 -13.56
N ILE A 68 38.26 31.68 -13.84
CA ILE A 68 36.83 32.03 -13.98
C ILE A 68 36.22 31.28 -15.18
N GLY A 69 36.91 31.19 -16.31
CA GLY A 69 36.44 30.42 -17.47
C GLY A 69 36.22 28.94 -17.14
N SER A 70 37.14 28.33 -16.39
CA SER A 70 36.99 26.96 -15.89
C SER A 70 35.78 26.82 -14.96
N ILE A 71 35.65 27.67 -13.93
CA ILE A 71 34.54 27.61 -12.96
C ILE A 71 33.19 27.83 -13.65
N TYR A 72 33.10 28.81 -14.56
CA TYR A 72 31.89 29.06 -15.34
C TYR A 72 31.52 27.87 -16.25
N SER A 73 32.51 27.21 -16.86
CA SER A 73 32.25 26.01 -17.66
C SER A 73 31.73 24.83 -16.83
N ILE A 74 32.16 24.71 -15.57
CA ILE A 74 31.66 23.71 -14.61
C ILE A 74 30.24 24.07 -14.16
N TYR A 75 29.97 25.35 -13.87
CA TYR A 75 28.64 25.84 -13.50
C TYR A 75 27.59 25.57 -14.59
N VAL A 76 27.88 25.93 -15.85
CA VAL A 76 26.96 25.72 -16.98
C VAL A 76 26.76 24.22 -17.28
N ARG A 77 27.76 23.37 -17.07
CA ARG A 77 27.57 21.90 -17.10
C ARG A 77 26.67 21.42 -15.96
N GLY A 78 26.86 21.96 -14.76
CA GLY A 78 26.06 21.64 -13.57
C GLY A 78 24.57 21.97 -13.73
N GLU A 79 24.24 23.19 -14.16
CA GLU A 79 22.84 23.58 -14.44
C GLU A 79 22.19 22.66 -15.49
N LYS A 80 22.89 22.38 -16.59
CA LYS A 80 22.38 21.50 -17.65
C LYS A 80 22.23 20.05 -17.20
N SER A 81 23.15 19.54 -16.39
CA SER A 81 23.06 18.20 -15.79
C SER A 81 21.85 18.10 -14.85
N GLN A 82 21.58 19.12 -14.04
CA GLN A 82 20.39 19.19 -13.20
C GLN A 82 19.09 19.27 -14.03
N GLN A 83 19.07 20.07 -15.10
CA GLN A 83 17.91 20.13 -16.01
C GLN A 83 17.62 18.77 -16.67
N VAL A 84 18.64 18.09 -17.21
CA VAL A 84 18.50 16.74 -17.78
C VAL A 84 17.99 15.74 -16.73
N GLY A 85 18.47 15.81 -15.48
CA GLY A 85 17.97 14.97 -14.39
C GLY A 85 16.49 15.20 -14.05
N ILE A 86 16.02 16.45 -14.11
CA ILE A 86 14.59 16.79 -13.93
C ILE A 86 13.76 16.32 -15.12
N GLU A 87 14.21 16.54 -16.35
CA GLU A 87 13.53 16.05 -17.57
C GLU A 87 13.40 14.53 -17.57
N LEU A 88 14.43 13.80 -17.13
CA LEU A 88 14.39 12.34 -17.02
C LEU A 88 13.39 11.85 -15.97
N ALA A 89 13.24 12.57 -14.86
CA ALA A 89 12.24 12.28 -13.83
C ALA A 89 10.81 12.55 -14.34
N GLU A 90 10.58 13.69 -15.00
CA GLU A 90 9.30 14.01 -15.66
C GLU A 90 8.93 12.95 -16.71
N ALA A 91 9.86 12.62 -17.61
CA ALA A 91 9.68 11.63 -18.67
C ALA A 91 9.37 10.23 -18.10
N THR A 92 9.97 9.87 -16.96
CA THR A 92 9.68 8.63 -16.22
C THR A 92 8.28 8.65 -15.62
N GLN A 93 7.90 9.72 -14.92
CA GLN A 93 6.60 9.82 -14.24
C GLN A 93 5.44 9.82 -15.25
N ASN A 94 5.57 10.57 -16.33
CA ASN A 94 4.61 10.62 -17.44
C ASN A 94 4.49 9.25 -18.14
N ALA A 95 5.60 8.55 -18.41
CA ALA A 95 5.56 7.21 -18.99
C ALA A 95 4.90 6.19 -18.06
N ARG A 96 5.18 6.24 -16.74
CA ARG A 96 4.51 5.38 -15.74
C ARG A 96 3.01 5.63 -15.69
N SER A 97 2.59 6.89 -15.57
CA SER A 97 1.17 7.30 -15.55
C SER A 97 0.41 6.80 -16.79
N GLY A 98 1.01 6.95 -17.98
CA GLY A 98 0.40 6.47 -19.21
C GLY A 98 0.32 4.94 -19.33
N VAL A 99 1.37 4.22 -18.94
CA VAL A 99 1.39 2.74 -18.98
C VAL A 99 0.36 2.16 -18.01
N ASP A 100 0.26 2.71 -16.80
CA ASP A 100 -0.67 2.25 -15.79
C ASP A 100 -2.14 2.50 -16.19
N LEU A 101 -2.45 3.70 -16.69
CA LEU A 101 -3.79 4.06 -17.20
C LEU A 101 -4.24 3.17 -18.36
N ILE A 102 -3.38 2.91 -19.35
CA ILE A 102 -3.67 1.92 -20.41
C ILE A 102 -3.97 0.56 -19.78
N ALA A 103 -3.06 0.09 -18.92
CA ALA A 103 -3.07 -1.29 -18.47
C ALA A 103 -4.31 -1.57 -17.63
N ARG A 104 -4.66 -0.69 -16.68
CA ARG A 104 -5.91 -0.69 -15.90
C ARG A 104 -7.13 -1.01 -16.75
N GLU A 105 -7.34 -0.25 -17.83
CA GLU A 105 -8.56 -0.36 -18.65
C GLU A 105 -8.48 -1.52 -19.65
N LEU A 106 -7.28 -1.85 -20.15
CA LEU A 106 -7.06 -3.01 -21.01
C LEU A 106 -7.24 -4.35 -20.27
N ARG A 107 -7.19 -4.35 -18.93
CA ARG A 107 -7.45 -5.50 -18.04
C ARG A 107 -8.94 -5.71 -17.74
N SER A 108 -9.76 -4.67 -17.85
CA SER A 108 -11.22 -4.76 -17.85
C SER A 108 -11.82 -4.97 -19.25
N ALA A 109 -11.01 -4.91 -20.32
CA ALA A 109 -11.43 -5.34 -21.67
C ALA A 109 -12.03 -6.75 -21.65
N GLY A 110 -13.23 -6.90 -22.23
CA GLY A 110 -13.99 -8.15 -22.22
C GLY A 110 -14.81 -8.42 -20.95
N TYR A 111 -14.80 -7.53 -19.95
CA TYR A 111 -15.71 -7.63 -18.81
C TYR A 111 -17.16 -7.38 -19.25
N GLY A 112 -18.09 -8.24 -18.83
CA GLY A 112 -19.52 -8.23 -19.19
C GLY A 112 -19.86 -8.53 -20.65
N VAL A 113 -18.89 -8.46 -21.57
CA VAL A 113 -19.07 -8.71 -23.01
C VAL A 113 -19.13 -10.21 -23.31
N ASP A 114 -20.16 -10.67 -24.02
CA ASP A 114 -20.15 -12.01 -24.61
C ASP A 114 -19.17 -12.06 -25.81
N PRO A 115 -18.11 -12.89 -25.80
CA PRO A 115 -17.19 -13.02 -26.93
C PRO A 115 -17.86 -13.47 -28.24
N ALA A 116 -19.02 -14.13 -28.18
CA ALA A 116 -19.81 -14.51 -29.35
C ALA A 116 -20.63 -13.34 -29.93
N VAL A 117 -20.74 -12.21 -29.21
CA VAL A 117 -21.36 -10.96 -29.69
C VAL A 117 -20.29 -9.95 -30.13
N GLN A 118 -19.23 -9.77 -29.34
CA GLN A 118 -18.10 -8.88 -29.67
C GLN A 118 -16.82 -9.32 -28.95
N PRO A 119 -15.67 -9.44 -29.64
CA PRO A 119 -14.41 -9.75 -28.97
C PRO A 119 -13.91 -8.57 -28.13
N ALA A 120 -13.29 -8.89 -26.98
CA ALA A 120 -12.75 -7.93 -26.03
C ALA A 120 -11.84 -6.88 -26.69
N ILE A 121 -10.94 -7.32 -27.58
CA ILE A 121 -10.11 -6.44 -28.41
C ILE A 121 -10.79 -6.28 -29.77
N VAL A 122 -11.29 -5.07 -30.03
CA VAL A 122 -11.96 -4.72 -31.28
C VAL A 122 -10.93 -4.50 -32.39
N THR A 123 -9.85 -3.78 -32.10
CA THR A 123 -8.78 -3.47 -33.07
C THR A 123 -7.44 -3.42 -32.36
N GLY A 124 -6.42 -4.10 -32.88
CA GLY A 124 -5.07 -4.07 -32.31
C GLY A 124 -3.99 -3.80 -33.36
N SER A 125 -3.07 -2.89 -33.06
CA SER A 125 -1.89 -2.61 -33.87
C SER A 125 -0.75 -2.04 -33.02
N GLN A 126 0.46 -1.95 -33.59
CA GLN A 126 1.67 -1.55 -32.85
C GLN A 126 1.59 -0.20 -32.13
N TYR A 127 0.72 0.72 -32.56
CA TYR A 127 0.53 2.05 -31.94
C TYR A 127 -0.94 2.41 -31.65
N ARG A 128 -1.84 1.43 -31.65
CA ARG A 128 -3.27 1.60 -31.31
C ARG A 128 -3.87 0.33 -30.71
N VAL A 129 -4.69 0.48 -29.67
CA VAL A 129 -5.63 -0.56 -29.23
C VAL A 129 -7.03 0.05 -29.08
N THR A 130 -8.03 -0.65 -29.59
CA THR A 130 -9.46 -0.39 -29.34
C THR A 130 -10.04 -1.64 -28.69
N PHE A 131 -10.68 -1.48 -27.54
CA PHE A 131 -11.30 -2.56 -26.78
C PHE A 131 -12.65 -2.13 -26.22
N ALA A 132 -13.43 -3.11 -25.77
CA ALA A 132 -14.76 -2.88 -25.23
C ALA A 132 -14.92 -3.54 -23.85
N LEU A 133 -15.72 -2.91 -22.98
CA LEU A 133 -15.97 -3.33 -21.61
C LEU A 133 -17.34 -2.81 -21.16
N ASP A 134 -18.15 -3.66 -20.56
CA ASP A 134 -19.41 -3.30 -19.90
C ASP A 134 -19.08 -2.51 -18.61
N LEU A 135 -19.35 -1.21 -18.60
CA LEU A 135 -19.14 -0.33 -17.45
C LEU A 135 -20.40 -0.22 -16.58
N ASN A 136 -21.58 -0.51 -17.13
CA ASN A 136 -22.86 -0.33 -16.45
C ASN A 136 -23.50 -1.65 -15.93
N GLY A 137 -22.93 -2.80 -16.30
CA GLY A 137 -23.30 -4.14 -15.83
C GLY A 137 -24.45 -4.81 -16.59
N ASN A 138 -24.90 -4.25 -17.73
CA ASN A 138 -26.08 -4.73 -18.45
C ASN A 138 -25.81 -5.82 -19.50
N ARG A 139 -24.53 -6.21 -19.67
CA ARG A 139 -24.04 -7.21 -20.63
C ARG A 139 -24.23 -6.85 -22.11
N LYS A 140 -24.13 -5.56 -22.42
CA LYS A 140 -24.06 -5.01 -23.79
C LYS A 140 -22.87 -4.06 -23.88
N ILE A 141 -22.69 -3.48 -25.07
CA ILE A 141 -21.76 -2.39 -25.32
C ILE A 141 -22.60 -1.19 -25.76
N ASP A 142 -22.82 -0.26 -24.83
CA ASP A 142 -23.54 0.98 -25.04
C ASP A 142 -22.58 2.15 -25.38
N MET A 143 -23.13 3.36 -25.52
CA MET A 143 -22.36 4.57 -25.77
C MET A 143 -21.56 4.94 -24.52
N GLY A 144 -20.23 4.87 -24.62
CA GLY A 144 -19.30 5.04 -23.50
C GLY A 144 -18.39 3.84 -23.25
N GLU A 145 -18.72 2.68 -23.83
CA GLU A 145 -18.16 1.36 -23.44
C GLU A 145 -17.18 0.76 -24.46
N VAL A 146 -16.78 1.56 -25.43
CA VAL A 146 -15.62 1.30 -26.31
C VAL A 146 -14.57 2.37 -26.06
N ILE A 147 -13.34 1.94 -25.80
CA ILE A 147 -12.19 2.81 -25.53
C ILE A 147 -11.10 2.53 -26.56
N THR A 148 -10.55 3.59 -27.14
CA THR A 148 -9.36 3.54 -28.01
C THR A 148 -8.22 4.33 -27.38
N TYR A 149 -7.06 3.68 -27.24
CA TYR A 149 -5.78 4.35 -27.02
C TYR A 149 -4.98 4.35 -28.30
N PHE A 150 -4.43 5.50 -28.66
CA PHE A 150 -3.66 5.66 -29.89
C PHE A 150 -2.57 6.73 -29.76
N LEU A 151 -1.42 6.49 -30.40
CA LEU A 151 -0.44 7.54 -30.59
C LEU A 151 -1.01 8.57 -31.58
N ASP A 152 -0.98 9.86 -31.25
CA ASP A 152 -1.49 10.92 -32.11
C ASP A 152 -0.54 11.17 -33.30
N SER A 153 -1.11 11.42 -34.48
CA SER A 153 -0.40 11.78 -35.70
C SER A 153 -0.32 13.29 -35.93
N ASN A 154 -0.96 14.11 -35.09
CA ASN A 154 -0.91 15.56 -35.18
C ASN A 154 0.45 16.14 -34.74
N THR A 155 1.37 16.30 -35.68
CA THR A 155 2.66 16.99 -35.43
C THR A 155 2.51 18.50 -35.19
N SER A 156 1.32 19.06 -35.39
CA SER A 156 0.98 20.47 -35.10
C SER A 156 0.29 20.64 -33.74
N ASP A 157 0.29 19.60 -32.89
CA ASP A 157 -0.18 19.70 -31.51
C ASP A 157 0.69 20.70 -30.72
N PRO A 158 0.13 21.63 -29.92
CA PRO A 158 0.91 22.60 -29.18
C PRO A 158 1.99 22.01 -28.26
N ILE A 159 1.80 20.79 -27.74
CA ILE A 159 2.78 20.13 -26.87
C ILE A 159 3.93 19.54 -27.69
N VAL A 160 3.65 19.00 -28.87
CA VAL A 160 4.69 18.48 -29.79
C VAL A 160 5.44 19.64 -30.45
N ALA A 161 4.72 20.62 -30.98
CA ALA A 161 5.27 21.76 -31.72
C ALA A 161 6.06 22.75 -30.83
N SER A 162 5.97 22.64 -29.51
CA SER A 162 6.82 23.37 -28.55
C SER A 162 7.94 22.51 -27.93
N SER A 163 8.00 21.21 -28.22
CA SER A 163 9.09 20.36 -27.73
C SER A 163 10.40 20.62 -28.50
N PRO A 164 11.55 20.73 -27.81
CA PRO A 164 12.86 20.73 -28.45
C PRO A 164 13.24 19.39 -29.10
N ASN A 165 12.57 18.27 -28.78
CA ASN A 165 12.81 16.97 -29.41
C ASN A 165 11.84 16.75 -30.60
N PRO A 166 12.32 16.79 -31.86
CA PRO A 166 11.45 16.71 -33.05
C PRO A 166 10.90 15.31 -33.34
N TYR A 167 11.09 14.35 -32.44
CA TYR A 167 10.60 12.97 -32.54
C TYR A 167 9.49 12.65 -31.53
N ASP A 168 9.03 13.65 -30.77
CA ASP A 168 7.99 13.50 -29.75
C ASP A 168 6.59 13.30 -30.34
N PHE A 169 5.82 12.42 -29.70
CA PHE A 169 4.41 12.20 -29.94
C PHE A 169 3.61 12.31 -28.64
N VAL A 170 2.32 12.61 -28.79
CA VAL A 170 1.32 12.54 -27.71
C VAL A 170 0.57 11.22 -27.80
N LEU A 171 0.31 10.59 -26.65
CA LEU A 171 -0.59 9.46 -26.52
C LEU A 171 -1.98 9.97 -26.12
N ARG A 172 -3.02 9.55 -26.85
CA ARG A 172 -4.40 9.95 -26.60
C ARG A 172 -5.30 8.77 -26.28
N ARG A 173 -6.35 9.06 -25.51
CA ARG A 173 -7.45 8.18 -25.13
C ARG A 173 -8.77 8.77 -25.65
N ARG A 174 -9.60 7.94 -26.26
CA ARG A 174 -10.92 8.34 -26.78
C ARG A 174 -11.97 7.30 -26.40
N ILE A 175 -13.15 7.79 -26.02
CA ILE A 175 -14.32 6.99 -25.66
C ILE A 175 -15.34 7.08 -26.80
N GLY A 176 -16.08 6.00 -27.04
CA GLY A 176 -17.11 5.91 -28.07
C GLY A 176 -18.34 6.78 -27.77
N THR A 177 -18.93 7.40 -28.80
CA THR A 177 -20.08 8.31 -28.67
C THR A 177 -21.19 7.97 -29.67
N SER A 178 -22.34 8.64 -29.57
CA SER A 178 -23.48 8.45 -30.48
C SER A 178 -23.18 8.68 -31.96
N GLY A 179 -22.14 9.44 -32.29
CA GLY A 179 -21.66 9.65 -33.67
C GLY A 179 -20.42 8.83 -34.05
N ASP A 180 -19.83 8.09 -33.10
CA ASP A 180 -18.59 7.33 -33.28
C ASP A 180 -18.51 6.23 -32.21
N SER A 181 -19.29 5.15 -32.38
CA SER A 181 -19.40 4.07 -31.39
C SER A 181 -18.14 3.20 -31.29
N LEU A 182 -17.23 3.29 -32.26
CA LEU A 182 -15.95 2.54 -32.27
C LEU A 182 -14.77 3.38 -31.73
N ALA A 183 -15.04 4.58 -31.21
CA ALA A 183 -14.04 5.49 -30.66
C ALA A 183 -12.86 5.73 -31.63
N THR A 184 -13.14 5.93 -32.92
CA THR A 184 -12.10 5.89 -33.97
C THR A 184 -10.97 6.90 -33.72
N PRO A 185 -9.69 6.58 -34.02
CA PRO A 185 -8.61 7.55 -33.91
C PRO A 185 -8.85 8.76 -34.84
N SER A 186 -8.74 9.96 -34.30
CA SER A 186 -8.72 11.19 -35.09
C SER A 186 -7.68 12.17 -34.51
N ALA A 187 -6.85 12.74 -35.38
CA ALA A 187 -5.66 13.47 -35.00
C ALA A 187 -5.99 14.72 -34.18
N GLY A 188 -5.27 14.95 -33.07
CA GLY A 188 -5.53 16.05 -32.14
C GLY A 188 -6.80 15.90 -31.28
N THR A 189 -7.53 14.77 -31.34
CA THR A 189 -8.80 14.58 -30.61
C THR A 189 -8.71 13.55 -29.49
N GLY A 190 -9.48 13.74 -28.41
CA GLY A 190 -9.48 12.87 -27.23
C GLY A 190 -8.61 13.41 -26.09
N GLU A 191 -8.67 12.71 -24.96
CA GLU A 191 -7.93 13.00 -23.73
C GLU A 191 -6.43 12.72 -23.91
N ILE A 192 -5.57 13.51 -23.26
CA ILE A 192 -4.11 13.34 -23.29
C ILE A 192 -3.70 12.45 -22.12
N VAL A 193 -3.06 11.33 -22.42
CA VAL A 193 -2.64 10.30 -21.45
C VAL A 193 -1.18 10.49 -21.05
N ALA A 194 -0.34 10.75 -22.05
CA ALA A 194 1.10 10.99 -21.87
C ALA A 194 1.64 11.75 -23.09
N TYR A 195 2.77 12.45 -22.93
CA TYR A 195 3.44 13.22 -23.98
C TYR A 195 4.96 12.95 -24.00
N GLY A 196 5.67 13.37 -25.05
CA GLY A 196 7.12 13.11 -25.17
C GLY A 196 7.47 11.63 -25.45
N LEU A 197 6.56 10.88 -26.07
CA LEU A 197 6.82 9.49 -26.48
C LEU A 197 7.54 9.50 -27.83
N THR A 198 8.70 8.86 -27.94
CA THR A 198 9.47 8.79 -29.20
C THR A 198 9.48 7.40 -29.82
N GLN A 199 9.28 6.36 -29.01
CA GLN A 199 9.15 4.97 -29.45
C GLN A 199 10.31 4.47 -30.33
N ARG A 200 11.55 4.84 -29.99
CA ARG A 200 12.76 4.45 -30.74
C ARG A 200 13.87 3.84 -29.89
N THR A 201 14.69 2.99 -30.50
CA THR A 201 15.81 2.31 -29.82
C THR A 201 17.15 3.07 -29.83
N ALA A 202 17.36 4.04 -30.71
CA ALA A 202 18.57 4.86 -30.75
C ALA A 202 18.36 6.21 -31.48
N ASP A 203 19.20 7.21 -31.18
CA ASP A 203 19.22 8.53 -31.83
C ASP A 203 19.37 8.47 -33.37
N ALA A 204 20.08 7.45 -33.87
CA ALA A 204 20.24 7.21 -35.30
C ALA A 204 18.96 6.72 -35.99
N VAL A 205 17.94 6.31 -35.22
CA VAL A 205 16.63 5.95 -35.74
C VAL A 205 15.75 7.20 -35.78
N THR A 206 15.44 7.65 -37.00
CA THR A 206 14.64 8.86 -37.26
C THR A 206 13.14 8.62 -37.28
N SER A 207 12.70 7.41 -36.92
CA SER A 207 11.29 6.99 -36.87
C SER A 207 11.05 5.98 -35.76
N LYS A 208 9.80 5.86 -35.31
CA LYS A 208 9.38 4.91 -34.27
C LYS A 208 9.58 3.46 -34.73
N ASN A 209 10.31 2.68 -33.93
CA ASN A 209 10.60 1.25 -34.18
C ASN A 209 10.33 0.33 -32.98
N VAL A 210 10.01 0.88 -31.80
CA VAL A 210 9.51 0.14 -30.63
C VAL A 210 7.98 0.14 -30.67
N PRO A 211 7.30 -1.02 -30.66
CA PRO A 211 5.84 -1.05 -30.62
C PRO A 211 5.34 -0.58 -29.24
N LEU A 212 4.37 0.33 -29.23
CA LEU A 212 3.64 0.72 -28.01
C LEU A 212 2.76 -0.43 -27.49
N PHE A 213 2.21 -1.25 -28.39
CA PHE A 213 1.44 -2.46 -28.08
C PHE A 213 1.99 -3.66 -28.85
N SER A 214 2.25 -4.77 -28.17
CA SER A 214 2.65 -6.05 -28.78
C SER A 214 1.76 -7.18 -28.25
N TYR A 215 1.14 -7.94 -29.16
CA TYR A 215 0.04 -8.86 -28.87
C TYR A 215 0.55 -10.29 -28.97
N ARG A 216 0.50 -11.03 -27.87
CA ARG A 216 1.13 -12.34 -27.73
C ARG A 216 0.09 -13.45 -27.63
N ASN A 217 0.32 -14.51 -28.41
CA ASN A 217 -0.41 -15.75 -28.28
C ASN A 217 0.09 -16.58 -27.08
N SER A 218 -0.57 -17.72 -26.83
CA SER A 218 -0.22 -18.65 -25.75
C SER A 218 1.19 -19.24 -25.83
N ALA A 219 1.88 -19.12 -26.97
CA ALA A 219 3.28 -19.53 -27.16
C ALA A 219 4.27 -18.34 -27.18
N GLY A 220 3.84 -17.14 -26.75
CA GLY A 220 4.67 -15.93 -26.72
C GLY A 220 4.95 -15.27 -28.09
N GLY A 221 4.42 -15.84 -29.18
CA GLY A 221 4.56 -15.32 -30.53
C GLY A 221 3.76 -14.03 -30.73
N ALA A 222 4.37 -13.05 -31.39
CA ALA A 222 3.72 -11.79 -31.76
C ALA A 222 2.65 -12.02 -32.84
N LEU A 223 1.51 -11.33 -32.72
CA LEU A 223 0.35 -11.43 -33.61
C LEU A 223 0.20 -10.20 -34.52
N GLU A 224 0.81 -9.08 -34.16
CA GLU A 224 0.91 -7.84 -34.95
C GLU A 224 1.90 -7.95 -36.13
N LEU A 225 1.81 -9.04 -36.89
CA LEU A 225 2.77 -9.38 -37.96
C LEU A 225 2.25 -9.10 -39.38
N LYS A 226 0.95 -8.82 -39.57
CA LYS A 226 0.37 -8.57 -40.89
C LYS A 226 0.49 -7.08 -41.25
N ALA A 227 0.70 -6.81 -42.53
CA ALA A 227 0.49 -5.47 -43.10
C ALA A 227 -1.02 -5.12 -43.04
N GLY A 228 -1.34 -3.83 -43.03
CA GLY A 228 -2.68 -3.31 -42.74
C GLY A 228 -3.80 -3.94 -43.58
N THR A 229 -4.95 -4.17 -42.95
CA THR A 229 -6.15 -4.76 -43.53
C THR A 229 -7.00 -3.70 -44.28
N SER A 230 -8.16 -4.11 -44.82
CA SER A 230 -9.14 -3.20 -45.45
C SER A 230 -9.52 -1.99 -44.60
N ASP A 231 -9.47 -2.15 -43.29
CA ASP A 231 -9.97 -1.20 -42.29
C ASP A 231 -8.85 -0.23 -41.84
N ASP A 232 -7.61 -0.49 -42.25
CA ASP A 232 -6.42 0.35 -42.06
C ASP A 232 -5.55 0.32 -43.34
N PRO A 233 -6.05 0.93 -44.44
CA PRO A 233 -5.46 0.79 -45.76
C PRO A 233 -4.08 1.47 -45.83
N ALA A 234 -3.05 0.62 -45.72
CA ALA A 234 -1.65 0.93 -45.44
C ALA A 234 -1.40 1.46 -44.02
N GLY A 235 -0.70 0.65 -43.21
CA GLY A 235 -0.26 0.98 -41.86
C GLY A 235 0.87 2.03 -41.81
N VAL A 236 0.60 3.23 -42.31
CA VAL A 236 1.55 4.35 -42.41
C VAL A 236 1.87 4.94 -41.03
N PHE A 237 0.89 4.97 -40.11
CA PHE A 237 1.08 5.53 -38.77
C PHE A 237 0.86 4.54 -37.61
N PHE A 238 -0.21 3.73 -37.64
CA PHE A 238 -0.53 2.83 -36.52
C PHE A 238 0.25 1.50 -36.53
N GLY A 239 1.16 1.33 -37.50
CA GLY A 239 2.06 0.17 -37.62
C GLY A 239 1.36 -1.09 -38.13
N LYS A 240 1.97 -2.25 -37.89
CA LYS A 240 1.39 -3.54 -38.22
C LYS A 240 0.18 -3.86 -37.34
N THR A 241 -0.79 -4.60 -37.90
CA THR A 241 -2.06 -4.91 -37.25
C THR A 241 -2.15 -6.38 -36.84
N VAL A 242 -2.83 -6.65 -35.73
CA VAL A 242 -3.36 -7.99 -35.41
C VAL A 242 -4.50 -8.30 -36.39
N SER A 243 -4.62 -9.54 -36.85
CA SER A 243 -5.61 -9.87 -37.88
C SER A 243 -6.98 -10.18 -37.29
N SER A 244 -8.04 -9.97 -38.07
CA SER A 244 -9.42 -10.24 -37.65
C SER A 244 -9.60 -11.65 -37.09
N ALA A 245 -9.01 -12.67 -37.72
CA ALA A 245 -9.05 -14.05 -37.21
C ALA A 245 -8.33 -14.20 -35.85
N ASP A 246 -7.20 -13.51 -35.65
CA ASP A 246 -6.46 -13.49 -34.39
C ASP A 246 -7.19 -12.69 -33.29
N LEU A 247 -8.06 -11.76 -33.67
CA LEU A 247 -8.99 -11.05 -32.78
C LEU A 247 -10.33 -11.77 -32.59
N GLY A 248 -10.52 -12.99 -33.14
CA GLY A 248 -11.77 -13.72 -33.05
C GLY A 248 -12.94 -13.09 -33.82
N LYS A 249 -12.67 -12.44 -34.96
CA LYS A 249 -13.65 -11.77 -35.82
C LYS A 249 -13.91 -12.52 -37.14
N PRO A 250 -15.18 -12.59 -37.61
CA PRO A 250 -16.39 -12.15 -36.91
C PRO A 250 -16.65 -13.02 -35.66
N PRO A 251 -17.18 -12.45 -34.58
CA PRO A 251 -17.49 -13.20 -33.36
C PRO A 251 -18.53 -14.27 -33.66
N ALA A 252 -18.27 -15.49 -33.20
CA ALA A 252 -19.10 -16.66 -33.45
C ALA A 252 -18.82 -17.75 -32.39
N PRO A 253 -19.78 -18.65 -32.09
CA PRO A 253 -19.56 -19.76 -31.16
C PRO A 253 -18.31 -20.58 -31.50
N GLY A 254 -17.44 -20.77 -30.51
CA GLY A 254 -16.16 -21.47 -30.65
C GLY A 254 -15.00 -20.64 -31.24
N VAL A 255 -15.27 -19.51 -31.89
CA VAL A 255 -14.23 -18.60 -32.41
C VAL A 255 -13.78 -17.68 -31.28
N LYS A 256 -12.53 -17.87 -30.82
CA LYS A 256 -11.90 -17.07 -29.75
C LYS A 256 -10.74 -16.27 -30.32
N SER A 257 -10.45 -15.11 -29.71
CA SER A 257 -9.22 -14.36 -30.00
C SER A 257 -7.99 -15.19 -29.60
N SER A 258 -6.93 -15.18 -30.42
CA SER A 258 -5.66 -15.86 -30.15
C SER A 258 -4.72 -15.03 -29.24
N VAL A 259 -5.09 -13.77 -28.93
CA VAL A 259 -4.39 -12.92 -27.97
C VAL A 259 -4.58 -13.47 -26.56
N LYS A 260 -3.49 -13.91 -25.91
CA LYS A 260 -3.42 -14.20 -24.47
C LYS A 260 -2.99 -12.97 -23.69
N THR A 261 -1.99 -12.24 -24.20
CA THR A 261 -1.27 -11.20 -23.45
C THR A 261 -1.00 -10.01 -24.37
N ILE A 262 -1.04 -8.79 -23.85
CA ILE A 262 -0.66 -7.56 -24.53
C ILE A 262 0.43 -6.89 -23.70
N VAL A 263 1.61 -6.73 -24.29
CA VAL A 263 2.71 -5.96 -23.71
C VAL A 263 2.52 -4.51 -24.13
N VAL A 264 2.44 -3.62 -23.15
CA VAL A 264 2.39 -2.16 -23.33
C VAL A 264 3.79 -1.62 -23.04
N SER A 265 4.38 -0.84 -23.95
CA SER A 265 5.76 -0.36 -23.83
C SER A 265 5.86 1.12 -24.22
N MET A 266 6.14 2.01 -23.28
CA MET A 266 6.40 3.42 -23.53
C MET A 266 7.90 3.72 -23.48
N VAL A 267 8.43 4.21 -24.60
CA VAL A 267 9.77 4.82 -24.64
C VAL A 267 9.63 6.33 -24.79
N THR A 268 10.12 7.05 -23.78
CA THR A 268 10.23 8.51 -23.73
C THR A 268 11.71 8.91 -23.72
N GLU A 269 12.00 10.15 -24.12
CA GLU A 269 13.35 10.72 -24.14
C GLU A 269 13.38 12.05 -23.39
N THR A 270 14.57 12.48 -22.97
CA THR A 270 14.80 13.86 -22.53
C THR A 270 14.50 14.85 -23.68
N LYS A 271 14.09 16.07 -23.34
CA LYS A 271 13.70 17.09 -24.33
C LYS A 271 14.94 17.59 -25.09
N GLN A 272 16.11 17.54 -24.45
CA GLN A 272 17.40 17.85 -25.06
C GLN A 272 18.40 16.69 -24.93
N LYS A 273 19.43 16.71 -25.77
CA LYS A 273 20.58 15.78 -25.69
C LYS A 273 21.42 16.09 -24.45
N ASN A 274 21.84 15.04 -23.75
CA ASN A 274 22.82 15.10 -22.68
C ASN A 274 24.18 15.61 -23.23
N ILE A 275 24.82 16.52 -22.47
CA ILE A 275 26.00 17.27 -22.90
C ILE A 275 27.30 16.45 -22.90
N ASP A 276 27.37 15.38 -22.10
CA ASP A 276 28.58 14.56 -21.97
C ASP A 276 28.51 13.31 -22.87
N SER A 277 27.32 12.78 -23.19
CA SER A 277 27.12 11.65 -24.12
C SER A 277 26.81 12.08 -25.56
N GLY A 278 26.24 13.28 -25.76
CA GLY A 278 25.74 13.75 -27.05
C GLY A 278 24.47 13.03 -27.56
N THR A 279 23.86 12.18 -26.73
CA THR A 279 22.63 11.43 -27.05
C THR A 279 21.43 11.94 -26.24
N TYR A 280 20.22 11.60 -26.66
CA TYR A 280 19.05 11.71 -25.77
C TYR A 280 19.11 10.61 -24.71
N ASP A 281 18.91 10.96 -23.44
CA ASP A 281 18.76 9.98 -22.38
C ASP A 281 17.31 9.46 -22.42
N ARG A 282 17.11 8.16 -22.22
CA ARG A 282 15.81 7.50 -22.50
C ARG A 282 15.28 6.73 -21.31
N VAL A 283 13.96 6.70 -21.21
CA VAL A 283 13.24 5.87 -20.24
C VAL A 283 12.38 4.88 -21.02
N SER A 284 12.43 3.61 -20.65
CA SER A 284 11.51 2.58 -21.14
C SER A 284 10.70 2.05 -19.98
N VAL A 285 9.38 2.25 -20.00
CA VAL A 285 8.43 1.68 -19.04
C VAL A 285 7.58 0.68 -19.78
N ALA A 286 7.54 -0.56 -19.31
CA ALA A 286 6.71 -1.61 -19.92
C ALA A 286 5.91 -2.37 -18.86
N THR A 287 4.73 -2.86 -19.25
CA THR A 287 3.92 -3.77 -18.43
C THR A 287 3.22 -4.80 -19.29
N SER A 288 2.69 -5.83 -18.63
CA SER A 288 1.96 -6.93 -19.25
C SER A 288 0.49 -6.91 -18.82
N VAL A 289 -0.39 -7.30 -19.74
CA VAL A 289 -1.85 -7.32 -19.57
C VAL A 289 -2.40 -8.60 -20.19
N GLU A 290 -3.14 -9.41 -19.44
CA GLU A 290 -3.97 -10.48 -20.03
C GLU A 290 -5.42 -9.96 -20.12
N PRO A 291 -5.93 -9.58 -21.30
CA PRO A 291 -7.32 -9.12 -21.45
C PRO A 291 -8.28 -10.31 -21.30
N ARG A 292 -9.51 -10.08 -20.81
CA ARG A 292 -10.46 -11.17 -20.56
C ARG A 292 -10.94 -11.78 -21.86
N ASN A 293 -10.71 -13.08 -22.02
CA ASN A 293 -10.96 -13.82 -23.26
C ASN A 293 -11.50 -15.25 -23.00
N PHE A 294 -12.11 -15.46 -21.83
CA PHE A 294 -12.83 -16.69 -21.48
C PHE A 294 -14.34 -16.48 -21.64
N PRO A 295 -15.07 -17.37 -22.36
CA PRO A 295 -16.52 -17.40 -22.27
C PRO A 295 -16.91 -17.94 -20.89
N PHE A 296 -17.62 -17.16 -20.09
CA PHE A 296 -18.34 -17.72 -18.95
C PHE A 296 -19.45 -18.63 -19.52
N LEU A 297 -19.36 -19.93 -19.24
CA LEU A 297 -19.85 -20.96 -20.16
C LEU A 297 -21.36 -20.90 -20.43
N ALA A 298 -21.74 -20.47 -21.64
CA ALA A 298 -23.11 -20.54 -22.14
C ALA A 298 -23.67 -21.99 -22.15
N GLU A 299 -22.79 -22.99 -22.18
CA GLU A 299 -23.13 -24.42 -22.11
C GLU A 299 -23.63 -24.85 -20.72
N ALA A 300 -23.26 -24.14 -19.64
CA ALA A 300 -23.83 -24.37 -18.31
C ALA A 300 -25.26 -23.81 -18.17
N ASN A 301 -25.67 -22.91 -19.08
CA ASN A 301 -26.91 -22.14 -18.95
C ASN A 301 -28.13 -22.79 -19.63
N ALA A 302 -27.93 -23.81 -20.47
CA ALA A 302 -29.02 -24.54 -21.14
C ALA A 302 -30.02 -25.19 -20.16
N SER A 303 -29.58 -25.53 -18.94
CA SER A 303 -30.45 -26.06 -17.87
C SER A 303 -31.04 -24.98 -16.96
N TYR A 304 -30.50 -23.75 -16.98
CA TYR A 304 -30.86 -22.69 -16.03
C TYR A 304 -31.86 -21.67 -16.61
N ALA A 305 -31.83 -21.43 -17.93
CA ALA A 305 -32.70 -20.48 -18.62
C ALA A 305 -34.21 -20.85 -18.64
N ALA A 306 -34.61 -21.92 -17.96
CA ALA A 306 -35.99 -22.40 -17.92
C ALA A 306 -36.84 -21.80 -16.79
N ASN A 307 -36.25 -21.09 -15.82
CA ASN A 307 -36.99 -20.55 -14.66
C ASN A 307 -36.56 -19.12 -14.27
N THR A 308 -37.51 -18.40 -13.68
CA THR A 308 -37.42 -17.01 -13.16
C THR A 308 -37.25 -15.89 -14.20
N GLY A 309 -38.38 -15.38 -14.69
CA GLY A 309 -38.45 -14.02 -15.24
C GLY A 309 -38.95 -13.05 -14.16
N ALA A 310 -38.15 -12.04 -13.81
CA ALA A 310 -38.55 -10.90 -12.99
C ALA A 310 -37.72 -9.67 -13.36
N THR A 311 -38.35 -8.50 -13.43
CA THR A 311 -37.71 -7.21 -13.73
C THR A 311 -38.06 -6.18 -12.65
N GLY A 312 -37.16 -5.20 -12.43
CA GLY A 312 -37.35 -4.13 -11.45
C GLY A 312 -36.36 -2.98 -11.67
N THR A 313 -36.74 -1.76 -11.29
CA THR A 313 -36.01 -0.51 -11.61
C THR A 313 -36.21 0.57 -10.54
N GLY A 314 -35.26 1.51 -10.39
CA GLY A 314 -35.37 2.68 -9.50
C GLY A 314 -34.27 3.73 -9.77
N THR A 315 -34.50 5.00 -9.41
CA THR A 315 -33.64 6.16 -9.78
C THR A 315 -33.66 7.30 -8.74
N GLY A 316 -32.74 8.27 -8.83
CA GLY A 316 -32.73 9.51 -8.03
C GLY A 316 -31.73 10.57 -8.53
N THR A 317 -31.97 11.85 -8.23
CA THR A 317 -31.16 13.01 -8.67
C THR A 317 -31.19 14.16 -7.63
N GLY A 318 -30.31 15.17 -7.77
CA GLY A 318 -30.26 16.35 -6.87
C GLY A 318 -29.55 17.57 -7.49
N THR A 319 -29.74 18.75 -6.92
CA THR A 319 -29.25 20.04 -7.44
C THR A 319 -28.79 21.00 -6.32
N GLY A 320 -27.96 21.99 -6.66
CA GLY A 320 -27.47 23.02 -5.74
C GLY A 320 -26.83 24.21 -6.46
N THR A 321 -26.62 25.32 -5.75
CA THR A 321 -26.09 26.58 -6.29
C THR A 321 -24.93 27.12 -5.44
N GLY A 322 -23.95 27.76 -6.08
CA GLY A 322 -22.80 28.35 -5.40
C GLY A 322 -21.97 29.25 -6.34
N THR A 323 -21.26 30.21 -5.76
CA THR A 323 -20.41 31.18 -6.47
C THR A 323 -18.94 30.80 -6.35
N GLY A 324 -18.25 30.59 -7.48
CA GLY A 324 -16.79 30.36 -7.50
C GLY A 324 -15.99 31.64 -7.72
N THR A 325 -14.75 31.67 -7.20
CA THR A 325 -13.77 32.74 -7.45
C THR A 325 -12.63 32.25 -8.34
N GLY A 326 -12.56 32.75 -9.58
CA GLY A 326 -11.46 32.50 -10.52
C GLY A 326 -10.72 33.78 -10.86
N THR A 327 -9.40 33.71 -11.02
CA THR A 327 -8.55 34.88 -11.35
C THR A 327 -8.53 35.16 -12.86
N GLY A 328 -9.55 35.87 -13.34
CA GLY A 328 -9.64 36.35 -14.73
C GLY A 328 -10.66 37.47 -14.87
N THR A 329 -10.34 38.52 -15.64
CA THR A 329 -11.18 39.73 -15.75
C THR A 329 -12.33 39.56 -16.75
N GLY A 330 -13.47 39.06 -16.28
CA GLY A 330 -14.72 39.04 -17.04
C GLY A 330 -15.94 38.81 -16.15
N THR A 331 -16.91 39.72 -16.15
CA THR A 331 -18.13 39.62 -15.34
C THR A 331 -19.26 38.97 -16.13
N GLY A 332 -19.67 37.76 -15.74
CA GLY A 332 -20.84 37.08 -16.28
C GLY A 332 -21.48 36.15 -15.25
N THR A 333 -22.81 36.15 -15.17
CA THR A 333 -23.59 35.27 -14.28
C THR A 333 -24.19 34.12 -15.08
N GLY A 334 -23.82 32.88 -14.76
CA GLY A 334 -24.35 31.68 -15.42
C GLY A 334 -24.65 30.57 -14.42
N THR A 335 -25.71 29.81 -14.70
CA THR A 335 -26.09 28.60 -13.95
C THR A 335 -25.68 27.37 -14.74
N GLY A 336 -24.96 26.44 -14.12
CA GLY A 336 -24.52 25.19 -14.76
C GLY A 336 -24.67 23.98 -13.83
N THR A 337 -25.06 22.85 -14.41
CA THR A 337 -25.03 21.53 -13.76
C THR A 337 -23.74 20.82 -14.13
N GLY A 338 -22.94 20.41 -13.14
CA GLY A 338 -21.68 19.69 -13.38
C GLY A 338 -21.67 18.33 -12.68
N THR A 339 -21.22 17.30 -13.38
CA THR A 339 -20.77 16.04 -12.80
C THR A 339 -19.25 16.10 -12.60
N GLY A 340 -18.77 15.66 -11.43
CA GLY A 340 -17.34 15.60 -11.12
C GLY A 340 -16.83 14.17 -11.19
N THR A 341 -15.80 13.91 -12.01
CA THR A 341 -15.13 12.61 -12.12
C THR A 341 -13.75 12.66 -11.48
N GLY A 342 -13.53 11.91 -10.41
CA GLY A 342 -12.20 11.69 -9.83
C GLY A 342 -11.51 10.47 -10.47
N THR A 343 -10.21 10.56 -10.72
CA THR A 343 -9.43 9.53 -11.41
C THR A 343 -8.59 8.68 -10.45
N GLY A 344 -9.09 7.51 -10.05
CA GLY A 344 -8.33 6.50 -9.28
C GLY A 344 -7.75 5.41 -10.18
N THR A 345 -6.43 5.17 -10.12
CA THR A 345 -5.71 4.24 -11.00
C THR A 345 -5.53 2.86 -10.38
N GLY A 346 -6.49 1.97 -10.66
CA GLY A 346 -6.46 0.58 -10.20
C GLY A 346 -5.93 -0.47 -11.20
N LEU A 347 -6.43 -1.68 -10.95
CA LEU A 347 -6.14 -3.04 -11.41
C LEU A 347 -4.96 -3.40 -12.35
N PRO A 348 -4.09 -4.31 -11.87
CA PRO A 348 -3.65 -5.57 -12.49
C PRO A 348 -4.78 -6.64 -12.57
N PRO A 349 -4.76 -7.62 -13.49
CA PRO A 349 -5.94 -8.43 -13.82
C PRO A 349 -6.17 -9.62 -12.88
N SER A 350 -6.61 -9.36 -11.65
CA SER A 350 -7.35 -10.32 -10.81
C SER A 350 -8.85 -10.30 -11.17
N GLN A 351 -9.72 -10.95 -10.39
CA GLN A 351 -11.15 -10.60 -10.41
C GLN A 351 -11.31 -9.10 -10.04
N PRO A 352 -12.33 -8.36 -10.54
CA PRO A 352 -12.63 -7.06 -9.95
C PRO A 352 -12.95 -7.29 -8.46
N PRO A 353 -12.41 -6.49 -7.54
CA PRO A 353 -12.56 -6.76 -6.13
C PRO A 353 -14.02 -6.75 -5.72
N ILE A 354 -14.40 -7.63 -4.79
CA ILE A 354 -15.78 -7.69 -4.29
C ILE A 354 -15.92 -6.61 -3.22
N HIS A 355 -16.84 -5.66 -3.44
CA HIS A 355 -17.19 -4.59 -2.52
C HIS A 355 -18.45 -4.95 -1.73
N LEU A 356 -18.36 -4.99 -0.39
CA LEU A 356 -19.47 -5.27 0.52
C LEU A 356 -19.67 -4.05 1.45
N SER A 357 -20.58 -3.16 1.04
CA SER A 357 -20.76 -1.86 1.69
C SER A 357 -21.31 -1.98 3.11
N THR A 358 -20.72 -1.22 4.04
CA THR A 358 -20.97 -1.39 5.47
C THR A 358 -20.79 -0.07 6.24
N ASP A 359 -20.92 -0.11 7.56
CA ASP A 359 -20.55 1.02 8.42
C ASP A 359 -19.02 1.14 8.45
N ARG A 360 -18.50 2.30 8.88
CA ARG A 360 -17.07 2.56 9.00
C ARG A 360 -16.36 1.40 9.74
N VAL A 361 -15.58 0.62 9.00
CA VAL A 361 -14.77 -0.47 9.56
C VAL A 361 -13.62 0.13 10.37
N LEU A 362 -13.38 -0.45 11.53
CA LEU A 362 -12.31 -0.09 12.46
C LEU A 362 -11.37 -1.27 12.73
N SER A 363 -11.89 -2.50 12.68
CA SER A 363 -11.14 -3.74 12.86
C SER A 363 -11.76 -4.89 12.05
N MET A 364 -11.00 -5.95 11.81
CA MET A 364 -11.42 -7.13 11.05
C MET A 364 -10.65 -8.35 11.53
N VAL A 365 -11.27 -9.53 11.45
CA VAL A 365 -10.60 -10.84 11.49
C VAL A 365 -11.30 -11.76 10.48
N VAL A 366 -10.56 -12.73 9.94
CA VAL A 366 -11.09 -13.74 9.02
C VAL A 366 -10.91 -15.11 9.69
N THR A 367 -11.97 -15.91 9.77
CA THR A 367 -12.01 -17.12 10.60
C THR A 367 -13.19 -18.04 10.21
N ASP A 368 -13.05 -19.35 10.41
CA ASP A 368 -14.15 -20.32 10.38
C ASP A 368 -15.12 -20.05 11.55
N LEU A 369 -16.42 -19.86 11.26
CA LEU A 369 -17.50 -19.75 12.25
C LEU A 369 -18.57 -20.86 12.15
N ASN A 370 -18.22 -22.11 11.85
CA ASN A 370 -18.98 -23.35 12.13
C ASN A 370 -20.52 -23.31 11.87
N GLU A 371 -20.93 -23.79 10.70
CA GLU A 371 -22.28 -23.57 10.15
C GLU A 371 -23.33 -24.71 10.33
N GLN A 372 -23.06 -25.76 11.13
CA GLN A 372 -23.96 -26.86 11.53
C GLN A 372 -25.24 -27.08 10.67
N ASP A 373 -25.09 -27.54 9.41
CA ASP A 373 -26.23 -27.85 8.53
C ASP A 373 -26.89 -29.19 8.91
N SER A 374 -28.16 -29.34 8.58
CA SER A 374 -28.85 -30.64 8.53
C SER A 374 -28.20 -31.69 7.62
N GLN A 375 -27.43 -31.30 6.59
CA GLN A 375 -26.59 -32.22 5.80
C GLN A 375 -25.28 -32.61 6.50
N GLU A 376 -24.82 -31.85 7.51
CA GLU A 376 -23.80 -32.32 8.46
C GLU A 376 -24.37 -33.31 9.50
N GLY A 377 -25.66 -33.67 9.40
CA GLY A 377 -26.26 -34.85 10.04
C GLY A 377 -25.71 -36.21 9.56
N SER A 378 -24.45 -36.25 9.13
CA SER A 378 -23.74 -37.44 8.66
C SER A 378 -23.27 -38.29 9.84
N ALA A 379 -23.79 -39.51 9.94
CA ALA A 379 -23.28 -40.55 10.84
C ALA A 379 -21.91 -41.13 10.39
N THR A 380 -21.23 -40.48 9.44
CA THR A 380 -19.91 -40.85 8.92
C THR A 380 -18.97 -39.65 8.97
N VAL A 381 -17.86 -39.81 9.69
CA VAL A 381 -16.86 -38.76 9.93
C VAL A 381 -16.16 -38.37 8.64
N VAL A 382 -16.31 -37.10 8.24
CA VAL A 382 -15.48 -36.46 7.22
C VAL A 382 -15.05 -35.11 7.78
N ASN A 383 -13.78 -34.99 8.16
CA ASN A 383 -13.20 -33.71 8.58
C ASN A 383 -13.07 -32.76 7.38
N GLY A 384 -13.08 -31.44 7.61
CA GLY A 384 -12.48 -30.48 6.67
C GLY A 384 -13.40 -29.61 5.82
N GLN A 385 -14.59 -29.26 6.32
CA GLN A 385 -15.27 -28.03 5.87
C GLN A 385 -15.02 -26.95 6.92
N HIS A 386 -14.17 -25.98 6.55
CA HIS A 386 -13.65 -24.88 7.36
C HIS A 386 -13.52 -23.64 6.46
N ASP A 387 -14.57 -23.29 5.71
CA ASP A 387 -14.52 -22.09 4.89
C ASP A 387 -14.49 -20.82 5.76
N LEU A 388 -13.68 -19.85 5.32
CA LEU A 388 -13.31 -18.70 6.13
C LEU A 388 -14.30 -17.55 5.96
N ASP A 389 -14.89 -17.12 7.08
CA ASP A 389 -15.86 -16.02 7.17
C ASP A 389 -15.18 -14.70 7.49
N ILE A 390 -15.82 -13.59 7.09
CA ILE A 390 -15.30 -12.24 7.32
C ILE A 390 -16.05 -11.58 8.48
N VAL A 391 -15.33 -11.33 9.59
CA VAL A 391 -15.85 -10.65 10.77
C VAL A 391 -15.29 -9.23 10.83
N VAL A 392 -16.16 -8.21 10.92
CA VAL A 392 -15.72 -6.81 11.05
C VAL A 392 -16.29 -6.13 12.29
N GLY A 393 -15.43 -5.34 12.92
CA GLY A 393 -15.76 -4.41 13.98
C GLY A 393 -15.90 -3.01 13.39
N THR A 394 -17.07 -2.41 13.55
CA THR A 394 -17.37 -1.08 13.00
C THR A 394 -17.52 -0.04 14.09
N LYS A 395 -17.53 1.22 13.66
CA LYS A 395 -18.04 2.33 14.45
C LYS A 395 -19.49 2.05 14.87
N ALA A 396 -19.87 2.44 16.09
CA ALA A 396 -21.23 2.32 16.59
C ALA A 396 -22.17 3.30 15.87
N SER A 397 -23.18 2.74 15.19
CA SER A 397 -24.22 3.47 14.45
C SER A 397 -25.61 3.43 15.11
N GLY A 398 -25.76 2.65 16.19
CA GLY A 398 -26.96 2.62 17.03
C GLY A 398 -27.81 1.35 16.97
N VAL A 399 -27.48 0.36 16.13
CA VAL A 399 -28.21 -0.92 16.07
C VAL A 399 -27.31 -2.14 16.19
N ALA A 400 -26.24 -2.24 15.39
CA ALA A 400 -25.24 -3.30 15.49
C ALA A 400 -23.92 -2.91 14.80
N ASN A 401 -22.80 -3.40 15.34
CA ASN A 401 -21.45 -2.98 14.97
C ASN A 401 -20.35 -4.05 15.12
N ILE A 402 -20.73 -5.30 15.38
CA ILE A 402 -20.03 -6.48 14.86
C ILE A 402 -20.88 -7.01 13.70
N ARG A 403 -20.26 -7.36 12.58
CA ARG A 403 -20.95 -7.86 11.39
C ARG A 403 -20.17 -9.03 10.81
N VAL A 404 -20.87 -10.06 10.36
CA VAL A 404 -20.29 -11.28 9.78
C VAL A 404 -20.87 -11.49 8.38
N TRP A 405 -19.99 -11.84 7.45
CA TRP A 405 -20.33 -12.37 6.14
C TRP A 405 -19.86 -13.82 6.07
N TRP A 406 -20.81 -14.73 5.94
CA TRP A 406 -20.53 -16.15 5.74
C TRP A 406 -20.08 -16.43 4.30
N ASN A 407 -19.18 -17.40 4.16
CA ASN A 407 -18.74 -17.95 2.89
C ASN A 407 -19.59 -19.17 2.48
N GLY A 408 -19.22 -19.83 1.36
CA GLY A 408 -19.46 -21.23 0.95
C GLY A 408 -20.84 -21.93 1.02
N GLN A 409 -21.66 -21.68 2.03
CA GLN A 409 -22.85 -22.41 2.51
C GLN A 409 -23.61 -23.26 1.45
N PRO A 410 -23.28 -24.56 1.31
CA PRO A 410 -23.80 -25.39 0.23
C PRO A 410 -25.27 -25.84 0.45
N GLY A 411 -26.21 -25.20 -0.26
CA GLY A 411 -27.59 -25.70 -0.40
C GLY A 411 -28.69 -24.72 0.06
N LYS A 412 -28.37 -23.81 0.98
CA LYS A 412 -29.26 -22.68 1.35
C LYS A 412 -29.38 -21.65 0.22
N TYR A 413 -28.31 -21.49 -0.57
CA TYR A 413 -28.27 -20.64 -1.75
C TYR A 413 -28.27 -21.52 -3.01
N THR A 414 -29.40 -21.58 -3.71
CA THR A 414 -29.50 -22.25 -5.02
C THR A 414 -28.88 -21.38 -6.12
N GLY A 415 -27.56 -21.41 -6.22
CA GLY A 415 -26.76 -20.63 -7.17
C GLY A 415 -25.26 -20.84 -6.97
N ASN A 416 -24.43 -20.11 -7.74
CA ASN A 416 -22.98 -20.10 -7.52
C ASN A 416 -22.61 -19.47 -6.17
N ARG A 417 -21.47 -19.87 -5.62
CA ARG A 417 -20.89 -19.30 -4.39
C ARG A 417 -20.54 -17.81 -4.61
N TYR A 418 -21.10 -16.95 -3.76
CA TYR A 418 -20.84 -15.51 -3.69
C TYR A 418 -21.03 -15.02 -2.26
N PHE A 419 -20.18 -14.11 -1.79
CA PHE A 419 -20.47 -13.33 -0.59
C PHE A 419 -21.78 -12.53 -0.78
N GLN A 420 -22.63 -12.54 0.24
CA GLN A 420 -23.89 -11.79 0.20
C GLN A 420 -23.61 -10.28 0.25
N ALA A 421 -24.30 -9.49 -0.60
CA ALA A 421 -24.16 -8.03 -0.60
C ALA A 421 -24.59 -7.36 0.72
N ASN A 422 -25.37 -8.06 1.54
CA ASN A 422 -25.66 -7.72 2.93
C ASN A 422 -24.95 -8.73 3.84
N GLN A 423 -24.60 -8.31 5.06
CA GLN A 423 -24.13 -9.21 6.12
C GLN A 423 -25.10 -10.39 6.37
N SER A 424 -24.55 -11.52 6.80
CA SER A 424 -25.30 -12.71 7.18
C SER A 424 -25.74 -12.68 8.64
N TYR A 425 -24.97 -12.02 9.50
CA TYR A 425 -25.25 -11.83 10.93
C TYR A 425 -24.77 -10.45 11.43
N MET A 426 -25.42 -9.95 12.50
CA MET A 426 -25.07 -8.70 13.18
C MET A 426 -25.13 -8.83 14.71
N GLY A 427 -24.06 -8.38 15.38
CA GLY A 427 -23.95 -8.28 16.84
C GLY A 427 -23.83 -6.83 17.30
N ASN A 428 -24.38 -6.50 18.47
CA ASN A 428 -24.36 -5.16 19.04
C ASN A 428 -23.43 -5.07 20.27
N ALA A 429 -22.19 -4.63 20.06
CA ALA A 429 -21.24 -4.39 21.13
C ALA A 429 -21.53 -3.12 21.95
N SER A 430 -22.48 -2.29 21.52
CA SER A 430 -22.87 -0.98 22.08
C SER A 430 -21.79 0.12 22.04
N TYR A 431 -20.56 -0.19 21.61
CA TYR A 431 -19.40 0.70 21.59
C TYR A 431 -18.53 0.43 20.37
N ASP A 432 -17.86 1.45 19.83
CA ASP A 432 -16.92 1.35 18.69
C ASP A 432 -15.95 0.16 18.85
N VAL A 433 -16.00 -0.80 17.92
CA VAL A 433 -15.20 -2.04 17.98
C VAL A 433 -13.86 -1.81 17.29
N ALA A 434 -12.86 -1.44 18.08
CA ALA A 434 -11.58 -0.92 17.61
C ALA A 434 -10.51 -1.98 17.35
N ALA A 435 -10.70 -3.18 17.90
CA ALA A 435 -9.84 -4.34 17.67
C ALA A 435 -10.69 -5.61 17.70
N LEU A 436 -10.29 -6.60 16.90
CA LEU A 436 -10.84 -7.95 16.89
C LEU A 436 -9.70 -8.95 16.93
N ALA A 437 -9.94 -10.09 17.58
CA ALA A 437 -9.15 -11.30 17.46
C ALA A 437 -10.11 -12.51 17.45
N ALA A 438 -9.68 -13.62 16.86
CA ALA A 438 -10.43 -14.87 16.82
C ALA A 438 -9.63 -16.01 17.46
N GLY A 439 -10.33 -16.93 18.13
CA GLY A 439 -9.77 -18.13 18.75
C GLY A 439 -10.82 -18.90 19.54
N ASN A 440 -10.60 -20.18 19.83
CA ASN A 440 -11.48 -21.02 20.65
C ASN A 440 -11.35 -20.65 22.15
N VAL A 441 -12.03 -19.58 22.59
CA VAL A 441 -11.83 -18.99 23.93
C VAL A 441 -12.60 -19.68 25.04
N ASP A 442 -13.62 -20.49 24.72
CA ASP A 442 -14.31 -21.34 25.70
C ASP A 442 -13.77 -22.78 25.78
N ASN A 443 -12.81 -23.11 24.93
CA ASN A 443 -12.18 -24.43 24.79
C ASN A 443 -13.16 -25.58 24.49
N SER A 444 -14.30 -25.29 23.84
CA SER A 444 -15.33 -26.28 23.52
C SER A 444 -14.93 -27.23 22.38
N SER A 445 -14.35 -26.69 21.30
CA SER A 445 -13.90 -27.46 20.13
C SER A 445 -12.82 -26.68 19.37
N PRO A 446 -11.73 -27.32 18.90
CA PRO A 446 -10.72 -26.67 18.05
C PRO A 446 -11.27 -26.08 16.73
N ALA A 447 -12.48 -26.48 16.31
CA ALA A 447 -13.20 -25.96 15.16
C ALA A 447 -14.42 -25.09 15.54
N ALA A 448 -14.48 -24.58 16.78
CA ALA A 448 -15.40 -23.55 17.20
C ALA A 448 -14.58 -22.29 17.51
N THR A 449 -14.43 -21.42 16.50
CA THR A 449 -13.69 -20.17 16.69
C THR A 449 -14.61 -19.08 17.23
N ASP A 450 -14.26 -18.53 18.39
CA ASP A 450 -14.94 -17.41 19.01
C ASP A 450 -14.28 -16.08 18.61
N VAL A 451 -14.93 -14.96 18.96
CA VAL A 451 -14.46 -13.61 18.65
C VAL A 451 -14.32 -12.77 19.92
N VAL A 452 -13.18 -12.10 20.07
CA VAL A 452 -12.91 -11.14 21.14
C VAL A 452 -12.87 -9.72 20.56
N ALA A 453 -13.73 -8.85 21.09
CA ALA A 453 -13.93 -7.49 20.59
C ALA A 453 -13.43 -6.44 21.59
N GLY A 454 -12.37 -5.70 21.23
CA GLY A 454 -11.81 -4.59 22.02
C GLY A 454 -12.52 -3.27 21.73
N LEU A 455 -12.97 -2.57 22.78
CA LEU A 455 -13.95 -1.49 22.65
C LEU A 455 -13.44 -0.10 23.06
N ILE A 456 -13.93 0.91 22.35
CA ILE A 456 -13.82 2.33 22.72
C ILE A 456 -15.11 2.77 23.40
N SER A 457 -15.06 2.85 24.73
CA SER A 457 -16.20 3.25 25.57
C SER A 457 -16.54 4.75 25.51
N GLY A 458 -15.61 5.60 25.07
CA GLY A 458 -15.69 7.06 25.19
C GLY A 458 -15.56 7.59 26.62
N THR A 459 -15.56 6.72 27.64
CA THR A 459 -15.40 7.06 29.07
C THR A 459 -13.96 6.91 29.57
N GLY A 460 -13.01 6.56 28.70
CA GLY A 460 -11.63 6.24 29.08
C GLY A 460 -11.50 4.88 29.79
N THR A 461 -12.54 4.05 29.78
CA THR A 461 -12.55 2.73 30.43
C THR A 461 -12.17 1.65 29.40
N GLY A 462 -11.16 0.83 29.73
CA GLY A 462 -10.80 -0.34 28.94
C GLY A 462 -11.86 -1.41 29.07
N ARG A 463 -12.33 -1.94 27.94
CA ARG A 463 -13.34 -2.99 27.89
C ARG A 463 -13.12 -3.88 26.67
N PHE A 464 -13.29 -5.18 26.86
CA PHE A 464 -13.52 -6.12 25.77
C PHE A 464 -14.80 -6.91 25.99
N GLN A 465 -15.26 -7.57 24.95
CA GLN A 465 -16.38 -8.50 24.96
C GLN A 465 -15.98 -9.82 24.30
N VAL A 466 -16.55 -10.90 24.82
CA VAL A 466 -16.41 -12.26 24.29
C VAL A 466 -17.70 -12.63 23.58
N TRP A 467 -17.57 -13.10 22.34
CA TRP A 467 -18.64 -13.50 21.44
C TRP A 467 -18.37 -14.94 20.98
N GLN A 468 -18.95 -15.90 21.68
CA GLN A 468 -18.70 -17.33 21.44
C GLN A 468 -19.55 -17.86 20.30
N ASN A 469 -18.99 -18.74 19.48
CA ASN A 469 -19.69 -19.41 18.39
C ASN A 469 -20.36 -20.71 18.89
N GLN A 470 -21.44 -20.54 19.65
CA GLN A 470 -22.01 -21.64 20.42
C GLN A 470 -23.01 -22.46 19.59
N ALA A 471 -22.75 -23.76 19.49
CA ALA A 471 -23.73 -24.76 19.05
C ALA A 471 -25.01 -24.64 19.91
N PHE A 472 -26.06 -24.03 19.35
CA PHE A 472 -27.10 -23.37 20.14
C PHE A 472 -27.97 -24.40 20.86
N GLY A 473 -27.88 -24.44 22.19
CA GLY A 473 -28.30 -25.56 23.04
C GLY A 473 -29.72 -26.08 22.78
N GLY A 474 -29.86 -27.08 21.93
CA GLY A 474 -31.12 -27.73 21.58
C GLY A 474 -31.99 -27.02 20.53
N VAL A 475 -31.47 -26.00 19.82
CA VAL A 475 -32.21 -25.28 18.76
C VAL A 475 -31.45 -25.39 17.44
N THR A 476 -32.00 -26.16 16.50
CA THR A 476 -31.34 -26.59 15.25
C THR A 476 -31.40 -25.55 14.12
N ASP A 477 -31.27 -24.25 14.41
CA ASP A 477 -31.56 -23.16 13.43
C ASP A 477 -30.78 -21.84 13.65
N THR A 478 -29.66 -21.87 14.38
CA THR A 478 -28.77 -20.69 14.51
C THR A 478 -27.26 -20.95 14.40
N PRO A 479 -26.75 -21.70 13.39
CA PRO A 479 -25.30 -21.78 13.15
C PRO A 479 -24.71 -20.46 12.62
N GLY A 480 -23.38 -20.36 12.55
CA GLY A 480 -22.66 -19.19 12.03
C GLY A 480 -22.70 -17.94 12.92
N LYS A 481 -23.40 -17.98 14.06
CA LYS A 481 -23.77 -16.81 14.86
C LYS A 481 -23.03 -16.80 16.20
N ILE A 482 -22.07 -15.89 16.31
CA ILE A 482 -21.41 -15.57 17.57
C ILE A 482 -22.37 -14.83 18.53
N GLY A 483 -22.27 -15.08 19.84
CA GLY A 483 -23.03 -14.37 20.87
C GLY A 483 -23.71 -15.27 21.91
N ALA A 484 -24.46 -14.66 22.82
CA ALA A 484 -25.05 -15.33 23.97
C ALA A 484 -26.19 -16.32 23.63
N VAL A 485 -26.24 -17.45 24.33
CA VAL A 485 -27.36 -18.41 24.27
C VAL A 485 -28.70 -17.69 24.46
N GLY A 486 -29.64 -17.94 23.54
CA GLY A 486 -30.96 -17.30 23.52
C GLY A 486 -31.00 -15.87 22.97
N ASN A 487 -29.86 -15.17 22.85
CA ASN A 487 -29.78 -13.87 22.19
C ASN A 487 -28.40 -13.62 21.54
N PRO A 488 -28.17 -14.11 20.30
CA PRO A 488 -26.88 -13.96 19.62
C PRO A 488 -26.57 -12.51 19.22
N THR A 489 -27.51 -11.55 19.37
CA THR A 489 -27.21 -10.13 19.13
C THR A 489 -26.38 -9.46 20.23
N THR A 490 -26.13 -10.17 21.35
CA THR A 490 -25.43 -9.68 22.54
C THR A 490 -24.23 -10.57 22.92
N PRO A 491 -23.17 -10.02 23.54
CA PRO A 491 -21.98 -10.77 23.93
C PRO A 491 -22.26 -11.76 25.07
N ASN A 492 -21.48 -12.83 25.11
CA ASN A 492 -21.49 -13.86 26.15
C ASN A 492 -20.89 -13.32 27.47
N GLY A 493 -19.90 -12.44 27.36
CA GLY A 493 -19.28 -11.75 28.49
C GLY A 493 -18.75 -10.37 28.11
N SER A 494 -18.72 -9.45 29.07
CA SER A 494 -18.20 -8.09 28.90
C SER A 494 -17.29 -7.75 30.09
N TYR A 495 -16.00 -7.63 29.82
CA TYR A 495 -14.92 -7.56 30.80
C TYR A 495 -14.26 -6.19 30.74
N TYR A 496 -14.01 -5.56 31.90
CA TYR A 496 -13.47 -4.20 32.00
C TYR A 496 -12.85 -3.95 33.36
N ASP A 497 -11.75 -3.19 33.39
CA ASP A 497 -11.15 -2.66 34.63
C ASP A 497 -11.79 -1.30 34.98
N ASN A 498 -11.91 -0.99 36.27
CA ASN A 498 -12.61 0.19 36.76
C ASN A 498 -11.94 0.81 38.01
N PRO A 499 -11.25 1.98 37.90
CA PRO A 499 -10.87 2.69 36.68
C PRO A 499 -9.37 2.98 36.57
N GLY A 500 -8.78 2.87 35.37
CA GLY A 500 -7.47 3.46 35.12
C GLY A 500 -6.72 3.10 33.83
N THR A 501 -7.09 2.03 33.12
CA THR A 501 -6.21 1.46 32.08
C THR A 501 -6.32 2.11 30.70
N GLY A 502 -7.51 2.55 30.27
CA GLY A 502 -7.73 3.28 29.02
C GLY A 502 -8.45 2.50 27.91
N GLU A 503 -8.89 3.19 26.86
CA GLU A 503 -9.63 2.58 25.72
C GLU A 503 -8.83 1.46 25.06
N VAL A 504 -9.46 0.34 24.69
CA VAL A 504 -8.76 -0.74 23.96
C VAL A 504 -8.55 -0.34 22.50
N LYS A 505 -7.36 -0.65 21.95
CA LYS A 505 -6.95 -0.38 20.56
C LYS A 505 -6.29 -1.57 19.86
N GLY A 506 -5.74 -2.52 20.61
CA GLY A 506 -5.26 -3.80 20.10
C GLY A 506 -5.74 -4.94 20.99
N VAL A 507 -5.94 -6.12 20.41
CA VAL A 507 -6.29 -7.36 21.10
C VAL A 507 -5.47 -8.49 20.48
N ALA A 508 -4.98 -9.41 21.30
CA ALA A 508 -4.46 -10.70 20.85
C ALA A 508 -4.99 -11.82 21.77
N ILE A 509 -5.06 -13.04 21.25
CA ILE A 509 -5.49 -14.24 21.96
C ILE A 509 -4.34 -15.26 21.89
N ALA A 510 -3.94 -15.83 23.03
CA ALA A 510 -2.94 -16.89 23.11
C ALA A 510 -2.98 -17.56 24.48
N ASP A 511 -2.66 -18.85 24.57
CA ASP A 511 -2.37 -19.50 25.86
C ASP A 511 -0.97 -19.09 26.33
N LEU A 512 -0.90 -18.05 27.19
CA LEU A 512 0.36 -17.46 27.67
C LEU A 512 0.91 -18.19 28.89
N ASN A 513 0.03 -18.85 29.65
CA ASN A 513 0.37 -19.52 30.91
C ASN A 513 0.59 -21.05 30.78
N LYS A 514 0.22 -21.63 29.63
CA LYS A 514 0.27 -23.05 29.25
C LYS A 514 -0.64 -23.98 30.06
N ASP A 515 -1.79 -23.48 30.53
CA ASP A 515 -2.82 -24.28 31.19
C ASP A 515 -3.84 -24.92 30.22
N GLY A 516 -3.81 -24.52 28.94
CA GLY A 516 -4.72 -25.00 27.91
C GLY A 516 -5.99 -24.16 27.73
N HIS A 517 -6.02 -22.92 28.25
CA HIS A 517 -7.09 -21.96 28.04
C HIS A 517 -6.54 -20.66 27.41
N PRO A 518 -7.09 -20.16 26.29
CA PRO A 518 -6.54 -18.95 25.67
C PRO A 518 -6.77 -17.68 26.50
N ASP A 519 -5.67 -17.02 26.87
CA ASP A 519 -5.65 -15.71 27.52
C ASP A 519 -5.91 -14.59 26.50
N VAL A 520 -6.31 -13.41 27.00
CA VAL A 520 -6.54 -12.20 26.20
C VAL A 520 -5.54 -11.11 26.58
N VAL A 521 -4.77 -10.63 25.61
CA VAL A 521 -3.89 -9.46 25.75
C VAL A 521 -4.59 -8.23 25.20
N LEU A 522 -4.66 -7.15 25.99
CA LEU A 522 -5.23 -5.86 25.56
C LEU A 522 -4.13 -4.80 25.43
N GLY A 523 -4.08 -4.15 24.27
CA GLY A 523 -3.33 -2.92 24.07
C GLY A 523 -4.22 -1.70 24.29
N THR A 524 -3.91 -0.87 25.28
CA THR A 524 -4.78 0.24 25.72
C THR A 524 -4.23 1.64 25.45
N ARG A 525 -5.14 2.61 25.59
CA ARG A 525 -4.92 4.05 25.43
C ARG A 525 -5.55 4.81 26.58
N THR A 526 -4.76 5.16 27.60
CA THR A 526 -5.20 5.96 28.75
C THR A 526 -5.23 7.46 28.43
N SER A 527 -4.29 7.94 27.63
CA SER A 527 -4.23 9.33 27.16
C SER A 527 -3.41 9.42 25.88
N ALA A 528 -3.31 10.61 25.27
CA ALA A 528 -2.67 10.83 23.96
C ALA A 528 -1.21 10.37 23.80
N ARG A 529 -0.53 9.96 24.89
CA ARG A 529 0.86 9.46 24.91
C ARG A 529 1.09 8.31 25.90
N ASN A 530 0.03 7.66 26.40
CA ASN A 530 0.15 6.68 27.47
C ASN A 530 -0.88 5.57 27.30
N GLY A 531 -0.43 4.34 27.54
CA GLY A 531 -1.18 3.12 27.38
C GLY A 531 -0.57 2.01 28.24
N LYS A 532 -1.26 0.88 28.26
CA LYS A 532 -0.86 -0.33 28.96
C LYS A 532 -0.99 -1.55 28.06
N VAL A 533 -0.29 -2.60 28.47
CA VAL A 533 -0.61 -3.97 28.10
C VAL A 533 -1.31 -4.58 29.30
N GLU A 534 -2.56 -5.00 29.15
CA GLU A 534 -3.26 -5.83 30.16
C GLU A 534 -3.22 -7.29 29.70
N VAL A 535 -3.17 -8.23 30.65
CA VAL A 535 -3.37 -9.65 30.40
C VAL A 535 -4.54 -10.15 31.24
N TRP A 536 -5.52 -10.76 30.57
CA TRP A 536 -6.70 -11.36 31.19
C TRP A 536 -6.60 -12.88 31.02
N TRP A 537 -6.47 -13.59 32.14
CA TRP A 537 -6.20 -15.02 32.18
C TRP A 537 -7.47 -15.84 31.97
N GLY A 538 -7.43 -16.81 31.06
CA GLY A 538 -8.53 -17.72 30.77
C GLY A 538 -8.77 -18.73 31.91
N SER A 539 -10.02 -19.17 32.10
CA SER A 539 -10.32 -20.33 32.95
C SER A 539 -11.67 -20.98 32.65
N THR A 540 -11.77 -22.28 32.93
CA THR A 540 -13.02 -23.07 32.88
C THR A 540 -13.89 -22.94 34.16
N ALA A 541 -13.55 -22.05 35.10
CA ALA A 541 -14.08 -22.05 36.47
C ALA A 541 -15.36 -21.20 36.70
N GLY A 542 -16.41 -21.43 35.91
CA GLY A 542 -17.75 -20.88 36.16
C GLY A 542 -18.01 -19.51 35.51
N SER A 543 -18.81 -18.66 36.17
CA SER A 543 -19.36 -17.43 35.56
C SER A 543 -18.34 -16.28 35.50
N GLY A 544 -17.34 -16.44 34.63
CA GLY A 544 -16.27 -15.49 34.38
C GLY A 544 -15.11 -16.23 33.71
N VAL A 545 -15.14 -16.31 32.37
CA VAL A 545 -14.11 -17.02 31.57
C VAL A 545 -12.74 -16.34 31.72
N TYR A 546 -12.72 -15.05 32.05
CA TYR A 546 -11.50 -14.25 32.18
C TYR A 546 -11.33 -13.61 33.57
N SER A 547 -10.10 -13.63 34.07
CA SER A 547 -9.70 -13.05 35.37
C SER A 547 -8.45 -12.16 35.26
N HIS A 548 -8.33 -11.15 36.12
CA HIS A 548 -7.33 -10.08 36.00
C HIS A 548 -7.05 -9.41 37.35
N SER A 549 -5.76 -9.12 37.63
CA SER A 549 -5.28 -8.40 38.81
C SER A 549 -4.74 -7.03 38.40
N THR A 550 -5.53 -5.98 38.69
CA THR A 550 -5.31 -4.58 38.28
C THR A 550 -3.95 -3.97 38.70
N GLY A 551 -3.28 -4.57 39.69
CA GLY A 551 -1.97 -4.15 40.17
C GLY A 551 -0.80 -5.07 39.79
N GLN A 552 -1.04 -6.14 39.00
CA GLN A 552 -0.02 -7.15 38.68
C GLN A 552 -0.02 -7.56 37.20
N ASP A 553 -1.19 -7.66 36.56
CA ASP A 553 -1.36 -8.06 35.16
C ASP A 553 -1.37 -6.86 34.20
N VAL A 554 -1.05 -5.66 34.71
CA VAL A 554 -0.98 -4.40 33.94
C VAL A 554 0.49 -3.98 33.78
N TYR A 555 0.96 -4.02 32.54
CA TYR A 555 2.34 -3.68 32.16
C TYR A 555 2.40 -2.32 31.46
N THR A 556 3.48 -1.58 31.65
CA THR A 556 3.62 -0.22 31.09
C THR A 556 4.30 -0.26 29.73
N ALA A 557 3.61 0.23 28.71
CA ALA A 557 4.17 0.49 27.38
C ALA A 557 4.80 1.88 27.29
N SER A 558 5.60 2.11 26.25
CA SER A 558 6.26 3.39 25.95
C SER A 558 5.31 4.51 25.50
N GLY A 559 4.07 4.18 25.12
CA GLY A 559 3.08 5.12 24.58
C GLY A 559 1.65 4.58 24.59
N GLU A 560 0.75 5.18 23.79
CA GLU A 560 -0.53 4.55 23.44
C GLU A 560 -0.23 3.22 22.73
N VAL A 561 -0.72 2.08 23.21
CA VAL A 561 -0.60 0.82 22.46
C VAL A 561 -1.63 0.85 21.32
N ARG A 562 -1.21 0.51 20.11
CA ARG A 562 -2.04 0.54 18.88
C ARG A 562 -2.17 -0.80 18.19
N SER A 563 -1.20 -1.69 18.36
CA SER A 563 -1.24 -3.04 17.84
C SER A 563 -0.47 -3.96 18.80
N VAL A 564 -0.91 -5.22 18.88
CA VAL A 564 -0.38 -6.25 19.78
C VAL A 564 -0.17 -7.51 18.94
N SER A 565 0.96 -8.18 19.13
CA SER A 565 1.29 -9.47 18.55
C SER A 565 1.91 -10.36 19.64
N VAL A 566 1.78 -11.68 19.50
CA VAL A 566 2.22 -12.65 20.50
C VAL A 566 2.97 -13.77 19.80
N ALA A 567 4.20 -14.05 20.23
CA ALA A 567 5.04 -15.13 19.73
C ALA A 567 6.17 -15.41 20.73
N ASP A 568 6.76 -16.61 20.71
CA ASP A 568 8.00 -16.88 21.45
C ASP A 568 9.17 -16.10 20.82
N MET A 569 9.48 -14.92 21.36
CA MET A 569 10.50 -14.02 20.82
C MET A 569 11.90 -14.38 21.32
N ASN A 570 12.02 -15.23 22.33
CA ASN A 570 13.29 -15.50 23.01
C ASN A 570 13.80 -16.94 22.83
N GLY A 571 12.95 -17.89 22.46
CA GLY A 571 13.27 -19.29 22.22
C GLY A 571 13.20 -20.20 23.45
N ASP A 572 12.60 -19.76 24.56
CA ASP A 572 12.33 -20.61 25.75
C ASP A 572 11.01 -21.41 25.64
N GLY A 573 10.27 -21.20 24.54
CA GLY A 573 9.02 -21.85 24.21
C GLY A 573 7.78 -21.19 24.82
N TRP A 574 7.89 -20.12 25.61
CA TRP A 574 6.74 -19.39 26.18
C TRP A 574 6.38 -18.18 25.30
N PRO A 575 5.09 -17.81 25.17
CA PRO A 575 4.72 -16.69 24.32
C PRO A 575 5.08 -15.35 24.97
N ASP A 576 5.87 -14.55 24.25
CA ASP A 576 6.20 -13.17 24.58
C ASP A 576 5.25 -12.19 23.87
N ILE A 577 5.15 -10.96 24.36
CA ILE A 577 4.25 -9.94 23.81
C ILE A 577 5.07 -8.85 23.11
N VAL A 578 4.73 -8.56 21.86
CA VAL A 578 5.29 -7.43 21.08
C VAL A 578 4.18 -6.42 20.82
N VAL A 579 4.43 -5.14 21.11
CA VAL A 579 3.43 -4.07 20.90
C VAL A 579 3.98 -2.88 20.14
N GLY A 580 3.12 -2.30 19.30
CA GLY A 580 3.39 -1.08 18.56
C GLY A 580 2.75 0.11 19.25
N THR A 581 3.52 1.18 19.47
CA THR A 581 3.06 2.36 20.21
C THR A 581 3.08 3.65 19.40
N LYS A 582 2.28 4.62 19.88
CA LYS A 582 2.30 6.03 19.51
C LYS A 582 2.69 6.87 20.73
N THR A 583 3.64 7.79 20.59
CA THR A 583 4.23 8.53 21.73
C THR A 583 4.09 10.05 21.67
N ASP A 584 3.66 10.65 20.55
CA ASP A 584 3.43 12.09 20.41
C ASP A 584 1.96 12.51 20.13
N ASN A 585 1.70 13.83 20.21
CA ASN A 585 0.41 14.43 19.84
C ASN A 585 0.51 15.25 18.54
N ASP A 586 1.58 15.11 17.76
CA ASP A 586 1.67 15.80 16.48
C ASP A 586 0.54 15.27 15.57
N ALA A 587 -0.18 16.14 14.87
CA ALA A 587 -1.17 15.73 13.86
C ALA A 587 -0.53 14.93 12.70
N ASN A 588 0.81 14.97 12.60
CA ASN A 588 1.60 14.18 11.68
C ASN A 588 2.02 12.81 12.24
N ASP A 589 1.81 12.52 13.52
CA ASP A 589 2.13 11.24 14.20
C ASP A 589 3.60 10.80 14.06
N LYS A 590 4.56 11.67 14.41
CA LYS A 590 5.99 11.47 14.06
C LYS A 590 6.76 10.61 15.05
N GLN A 591 6.15 10.16 16.15
CA GLN A 591 6.84 9.38 17.18
C GLN A 591 6.04 8.18 17.65
N GLY A 592 6.76 7.09 17.88
CA GLY A 592 6.26 5.78 18.26
C GLY A 592 7.41 4.78 18.38
N SER A 593 7.10 3.62 18.96
CA SER A 593 8.07 2.59 19.29
C SER A 593 7.51 1.19 19.10
N VAL A 594 8.40 0.21 19.07
CA VAL A 594 8.08 -1.19 19.36
C VAL A 594 8.62 -1.52 20.75
N ASP A 595 7.76 -2.04 21.62
CA ASP A 595 8.15 -2.60 22.91
C ASP A 595 8.00 -4.13 22.86
N VAL A 596 9.00 -4.85 23.39
CA VAL A 596 8.97 -6.32 23.56
C VAL A 596 8.97 -6.64 25.03
N PHE A 597 8.02 -7.47 25.45
CA PHE A 597 7.86 -7.95 26.80
C PHE A 597 8.09 -9.46 26.82
N PHE A 598 9.20 -9.91 27.44
CA PHE A 598 9.38 -11.34 27.66
C PHE A 598 8.53 -11.79 28.84
N SER A 599 7.97 -12.98 28.71
CA SER A 599 7.29 -13.74 29.76
C SER A 599 8.26 -14.17 30.87
N ASN A 600 7.76 -14.93 31.84
CA ASN A 600 8.62 -15.69 32.76
C ASN A 600 8.19 -17.15 32.74
N THR A 601 9.13 -18.05 33.02
CA THR A 601 8.92 -19.51 32.97
C THR A 601 8.42 -20.09 34.30
N LEU A 602 7.71 -19.30 35.11
CA LEU A 602 7.20 -19.68 36.44
C LEU A 602 5.69 -19.95 36.40
N SER A 603 5.18 -20.67 37.41
CA SER A 603 3.74 -20.95 37.60
C SER A 603 2.88 -19.74 37.98
N ASN A 604 3.36 -18.53 37.69
CA ASN A 604 2.69 -17.24 37.81
C ASN A 604 3.37 -16.33 36.80
N VAL A 605 2.96 -16.45 35.54
CA VAL A 605 3.60 -15.76 34.41
C VAL A 605 3.49 -14.25 34.60
N ARG A 606 4.62 -13.56 34.39
CA ARG A 606 4.74 -12.10 34.48
C ARG A 606 5.57 -11.60 33.32
N PHE A 607 5.11 -10.53 32.70
CA PHE A 607 5.77 -9.91 31.57
C PHE A 607 6.72 -8.79 32.03
N THR A 608 7.89 -8.69 31.39
CA THR A 608 8.87 -7.62 31.65
C THR A 608 9.32 -7.01 30.33
N THR A 609 9.23 -5.68 30.19
CA THR A 609 9.77 -4.97 29.02
C THR A 609 11.28 -5.18 28.93
N VAL A 610 11.73 -5.94 27.94
CA VAL A 610 13.15 -6.25 27.72
C VAL A 610 13.77 -5.39 26.62
N TYR A 611 12.95 -4.82 25.73
CA TYR A 611 13.41 -3.99 24.64
C TYR A 611 12.39 -2.93 24.26
N THR A 612 12.87 -1.74 23.93
CA THR A 612 12.11 -0.63 23.35
C THR A 612 12.97 -0.04 22.24
N THR A 613 12.42 0.09 21.03
CA THR A 613 13.07 0.77 19.90
C THR A 613 12.12 1.77 19.26
N SER A 614 12.60 2.94 18.86
CA SER A 614 11.78 3.93 18.16
C SER A 614 11.92 3.80 16.64
N VAL A 615 10.78 3.79 15.96
CA VAL A 615 10.69 3.56 14.51
C VAL A 615 10.57 4.86 13.68
N GLY A 616 10.61 6.01 14.34
CA GLY A 616 10.50 7.33 13.67
C GLY A 616 9.11 7.65 13.11
N GLY A 617 8.06 7.14 13.76
CA GLY A 617 6.67 7.36 13.44
C GLY A 617 5.76 6.58 14.38
N SER A 618 4.46 6.84 14.39
CA SER A 618 3.49 6.02 15.12
C SER A 618 3.29 4.67 14.46
N VAL A 619 3.36 3.59 15.24
CA VAL A 619 3.05 2.24 14.75
C VAL A 619 1.54 2.06 14.69
N TYR A 620 1.03 1.60 13.55
CA TYR A 620 -0.38 1.25 13.34
C TYR A 620 -0.63 -0.25 13.25
N GLY A 621 0.39 -1.04 12.87
CA GLY A 621 0.33 -2.50 12.88
C GLY A 621 1.69 -3.11 13.24
N VAL A 622 1.65 -4.17 14.04
CA VAL A 622 2.78 -5.07 14.35
C VAL A 622 2.38 -6.49 13.99
N GLY A 623 3.27 -7.22 13.34
CA GLY A 623 3.13 -8.67 13.16
C GLY A 623 4.45 -9.37 13.46
N THR A 624 4.37 -10.52 14.12
CA THR A 624 5.51 -11.41 14.38
C THR A 624 5.42 -12.67 13.52
N ALA A 625 6.48 -13.00 12.78
CA ALA A 625 6.51 -14.16 11.88
C ALA A 625 7.94 -14.62 11.55
N LEU A 626 8.10 -15.83 11.01
CA LEU A 626 9.38 -16.36 10.52
C LEU A 626 9.73 -15.76 9.14
N MET A 627 9.90 -14.44 9.07
CA MET A 627 10.10 -13.71 7.81
C MET A 627 11.35 -14.16 7.05
N ASP A 628 12.40 -14.57 7.77
CA ASP A 628 13.63 -15.06 7.18
C ASP A 628 13.86 -16.58 7.27
N ASN A 629 12.90 -17.31 7.87
CA ASN A 629 12.94 -18.74 8.15
C ASN A 629 14.07 -19.21 9.11
N ASP A 630 14.64 -18.35 9.97
CA ASP A 630 15.73 -18.73 10.90
C ASP A 630 15.28 -19.47 12.18
N SER A 631 13.99 -19.84 12.23
CA SER A 631 13.29 -20.48 13.36
C SER A 631 13.02 -19.58 14.57
N ARG A 632 13.27 -18.27 14.49
CA ARG A 632 12.83 -17.28 15.49
C ARG A 632 11.83 -16.31 14.86
N PRO A 633 10.76 -15.91 15.57
CA PRO A 633 9.88 -14.85 15.12
C PRO A 633 10.64 -13.52 15.03
N ASP A 634 10.59 -12.92 13.84
CA ASP A 634 10.99 -11.55 13.58
C ASP A 634 9.83 -10.58 13.81
N VAL A 635 10.06 -9.27 13.71
CA VAL A 635 9.01 -8.25 13.79
C VAL A 635 8.91 -7.44 12.49
N VAL A 636 7.71 -7.31 11.95
CA VAL A 636 7.34 -6.36 10.89
C VAL A 636 6.43 -5.28 11.47
N VAL A 637 6.65 -4.02 11.08
CA VAL A 637 5.81 -2.89 11.53
C VAL A 637 5.35 -2.00 10.39
N ALA A 638 4.06 -1.64 10.42
CA ALA A 638 3.45 -0.60 9.59
C ALA A 638 3.45 0.72 10.37
N VAL A 639 4.12 1.74 9.82
CA VAL A 639 4.43 2.99 10.51
C VAL A 639 3.90 4.18 9.73
N LYS A 640 3.11 5.04 10.39
CA LYS A 640 2.81 6.39 9.92
C LYS A 640 3.92 7.33 10.41
N ASN A 641 4.67 7.93 9.50
CA ASN A 641 5.80 8.82 9.83
C ASN A 641 5.58 10.29 9.40
N GLY A 642 4.40 10.62 8.87
CA GLY A 642 4.00 11.98 8.55
C GLY A 642 2.49 12.11 8.34
N GLY A 643 2.03 13.32 8.00
CA GLY A 643 0.64 13.56 7.60
C GLY A 643 0.28 12.90 6.25
N THR A 644 1.27 12.68 5.38
CA THR A 644 1.11 12.18 4.01
C THR A 644 2.03 11.00 3.68
N THR A 645 2.77 10.48 4.65
CA THR A 645 3.81 9.46 4.45
C THR A 645 3.70 8.32 5.46
N GLY A 646 4.08 7.13 5.02
CA GLY A 646 4.25 5.96 5.86
C GLY A 646 5.39 5.09 5.35
N LYS A 647 5.64 3.98 6.06
CA LYS A 647 6.63 2.97 5.71
C LYS A 647 6.31 1.62 6.36
N VAL A 648 6.96 0.59 5.84
CA VAL A 648 7.17 -0.70 6.50
C VAL A 648 8.60 -0.75 7.01
N GLU A 649 8.83 -1.32 8.19
CA GLU A 649 10.16 -1.74 8.62
C GLU A 649 10.17 -3.23 8.96
N PHE A 650 11.28 -3.91 8.64
CA PHE A 650 11.53 -5.30 9.00
C PHE A 650 12.70 -5.39 9.99
N TRP A 651 12.45 -5.98 11.15
CA TRP A 651 13.39 -6.14 12.25
C TRP A 651 13.67 -7.62 12.51
N ARG A 652 14.84 -8.12 12.06
CA ARG A 652 15.25 -9.51 12.34
C ARG A 652 15.55 -9.70 13.81
N ASN A 653 15.14 -10.83 14.36
CA ASN A 653 15.48 -11.33 15.68
C ASN A 653 16.78 -12.16 15.65
N ASN A 654 17.92 -11.55 16.02
CA ASN A 654 19.23 -12.18 15.82
C ASN A 654 19.66 -13.10 16.99
N GLY A 655 18.87 -13.26 18.06
CA GLY A 655 19.30 -13.95 19.29
C GLY A 655 18.30 -13.95 20.44
N THR A 656 18.54 -14.79 21.44
CA THR A 656 17.62 -15.07 22.56
C THR A 656 17.65 -14.04 23.71
N MET A 657 18.20 -12.85 23.47
CA MET A 657 18.48 -11.85 24.51
C MET A 657 17.77 -10.51 24.24
N ALA A 658 17.49 -9.80 25.33
CA ALA A 658 17.04 -8.42 25.33
C ALA A 658 17.85 -7.55 24.34
N GLY A 659 17.18 -7.03 23.31
CA GLY A 659 17.80 -6.19 22.29
C GLY A 659 18.43 -6.90 21.09
N ALA A 660 18.11 -8.17 20.84
CA ALA A 660 18.55 -8.88 19.64
C ALA A 660 17.86 -8.46 18.33
N LEU A 661 16.77 -7.67 18.40
CA LEU A 661 16.10 -7.11 17.22
C LEU A 661 16.99 -6.07 16.53
N THR A 662 17.19 -6.23 15.22
CA THR A 662 17.93 -5.27 14.38
C THR A 662 17.17 -5.04 13.09
N LYS A 663 16.85 -3.77 12.79
CA LYS A 663 16.23 -3.41 11.51
C LYS A 663 17.12 -3.85 10.35
N LYS A 664 16.58 -4.71 9.48
CA LYS A 664 17.20 -5.15 8.24
C LYS A 664 16.81 -4.26 7.08
N ASP A 665 15.56 -3.79 7.05
CA ASP A 665 15.02 -3.07 5.89
C ASP A 665 13.94 -2.05 6.25
N GLU A 666 13.73 -1.09 5.36
CA GLU A 666 12.73 -0.01 5.43
C GLU A 666 12.28 0.39 4.02
N VAL A 667 10.98 0.27 3.75
CA VAL A 667 10.39 0.65 2.45
C VAL A 667 9.21 1.59 2.66
N ALA A 668 9.17 2.69 1.90
CA ALA A 668 8.10 3.69 1.99
C ALA A 668 6.78 3.19 1.37
N THR A 669 5.66 3.59 1.97
CA THR A 669 4.30 3.32 1.46
C THR A 669 3.73 4.52 0.71
N LEU A 670 2.78 4.29 -0.20
CA LEU A 670 2.12 5.31 -1.05
C LEU A 670 1.44 6.43 -0.26
N GLY A 671 1.01 6.14 0.97
CA GLY A 671 0.48 7.09 1.93
C GLY A 671 0.73 6.62 3.36
N PRO A 672 0.19 7.32 4.38
CA PRO A 672 0.28 6.90 5.77
C PRO A 672 -0.18 5.46 5.97
N ALA A 673 0.68 4.60 6.52
CA ALA A 673 0.33 3.20 6.80
C ALA A 673 -0.61 3.12 7.99
N THR A 674 -1.72 2.39 7.85
CA THR A 674 -2.83 2.35 8.80
C THR A 674 -3.33 0.94 9.16
N ALA A 675 -2.94 -0.09 8.40
CA ALA A 675 -3.19 -1.50 8.73
C ALA A 675 -2.03 -2.38 8.22
N LEU A 676 -1.85 -3.57 8.82
CA LEU A 676 -0.83 -4.56 8.46
C LEU A 676 -1.46 -5.96 8.47
N ALA A 677 -1.11 -6.80 7.51
CA ALA A 677 -1.30 -8.24 7.55
C ALA A 677 -0.01 -8.95 7.09
N LEU A 678 0.27 -10.12 7.67
CA LEU A 678 1.38 -10.99 7.30
C LEU A 678 0.84 -12.34 6.86
N GLY A 679 1.43 -12.92 5.83
CA GLY A 679 1.06 -14.23 5.31
C GLY A 679 1.69 -14.46 3.93
N PRO A 680 1.74 -15.69 3.42
CA PRO A 680 2.13 -15.91 2.03
C PRO A 680 1.18 -15.14 1.11
N LEU A 681 1.71 -14.55 0.04
CA LEU A 681 0.92 -13.89 -1.00
C LEU A 681 1.08 -14.55 -2.38
N VAL A 682 2.17 -15.29 -2.61
CA VAL A 682 2.48 -15.93 -3.91
C VAL A 682 2.00 -17.39 -3.96
N TYR A 683 1.42 -17.80 -5.10
CA TYR A 683 1.03 -19.20 -5.37
C TYR A 683 2.15 -20.20 -5.03
N ASN A 684 1.83 -21.20 -4.20
CA ASN A 684 2.75 -22.27 -3.78
C ASN A 684 4.05 -21.75 -3.13
N SER A 685 4.05 -20.54 -2.56
CA SER A 685 5.09 -20.05 -1.65
C SER A 685 4.75 -20.37 -0.20
N THR A 686 5.77 -20.60 0.61
CA THR A 686 5.68 -20.67 2.08
C THR A 686 6.37 -19.50 2.78
N ASN A 687 6.96 -18.57 2.02
CA ASN A 687 7.52 -17.35 2.60
C ASN A 687 6.37 -16.48 3.14
N ILE A 688 6.63 -15.76 4.22
CA ILE A 688 5.67 -14.79 4.75
C ILE A 688 5.90 -13.46 4.06
N ASP A 689 4.94 -13.05 3.24
CA ASP A 689 4.91 -11.74 2.60
C ASP A 689 4.14 -10.73 3.47
N ILE A 690 4.16 -9.45 3.06
CA ILE A 690 3.60 -8.33 3.82
C ILE A 690 2.51 -7.65 3.00
N ALA A 691 1.33 -7.43 3.58
CA ALA A 691 0.30 -6.56 3.01
C ALA A 691 0.01 -5.37 3.97
N VAL A 692 -0.20 -4.18 3.40
CA VAL A 692 -0.39 -2.92 4.15
C VAL A 692 -1.58 -2.15 3.61
N GLY A 693 -2.45 -1.72 4.54
CA GLY A 693 -3.48 -0.73 4.28
C GLY A 693 -2.95 0.67 4.51
N THR A 694 -3.28 1.61 3.62
CA THR A 694 -2.89 3.03 3.75
C THR A 694 -4.09 3.97 3.79
N ALA A 695 -3.87 5.17 4.33
CA ALA A 695 -4.73 6.34 4.16
C ALA A 695 -4.32 7.16 2.93
N GLY A 696 -5.25 7.96 2.38
CA GLY A 696 -4.93 8.85 1.26
C GLY A 696 -3.91 9.92 1.65
N ALA A 697 -2.85 10.08 0.86
CA ALA A 697 -1.74 11.00 1.15
C ALA A 697 -2.03 12.48 0.83
N GLY A 698 -3.25 12.81 0.40
CA GLY A 698 -3.57 14.12 -0.19
C GLY A 698 -2.96 14.26 -1.60
N GLY A 699 -3.01 15.47 -2.17
CA GLY A 699 -2.44 15.75 -3.50
C GLY A 699 -3.06 15.01 -4.69
N GLY A 700 -4.13 14.22 -4.47
CA GLY A 700 -4.71 13.31 -5.45
C GLY A 700 -4.35 11.83 -5.24
N THR A 701 -3.40 11.52 -4.35
CA THR A 701 -3.03 10.13 -4.03
C THR A 701 -4.11 9.47 -3.18
N PRO A 702 -4.80 8.42 -3.70
CA PRO A 702 -5.87 7.73 -3.00
C PRO A 702 -5.33 6.83 -1.87
N PRO A 703 -6.19 6.36 -0.96
CA PRO A 703 -5.87 5.26 -0.05
C PRO A 703 -5.73 3.97 -0.85
N ALA A 704 -4.78 3.11 -0.49
CA ALA A 704 -4.52 1.87 -1.21
C ALA A 704 -4.17 0.70 -0.29
N VAL A 705 -4.39 -0.52 -0.78
CA VAL A 705 -3.70 -1.73 -0.31
C VAL A 705 -2.41 -1.88 -1.11
N GLN A 706 -1.31 -2.21 -0.43
CA GLN A 706 -0.02 -2.53 -1.04
C GLN A 706 0.49 -3.88 -0.54
N ALA A 707 1.19 -4.62 -1.39
CA ALA A 707 1.95 -5.80 -0.98
C ALA A 707 3.45 -5.61 -1.20
N PHE A 708 4.23 -6.25 -0.33
CA PHE A 708 5.68 -6.35 -0.39
C PHE A 708 6.05 -7.82 -0.22
N PHE A 709 6.71 -8.39 -1.22
CA PHE A 709 7.18 -9.77 -1.16
C PHE A 709 8.44 -9.86 -0.30
N CYS A 710 8.61 -10.95 0.43
CA CYS A 710 9.79 -11.18 1.24
C CYS A 710 10.58 -12.40 0.73
N ASP A 711 11.80 -12.13 0.26
CA ASP A 711 12.75 -13.17 -0.11
C ASP A 711 13.86 -13.28 0.96
N PRO A 712 13.90 -14.37 1.75
CA PRO A 712 14.93 -14.58 2.76
C PRO A 712 16.33 -14.80 2.17
N ALA A 713 16.43 -15.07 0.87
CA ALA A 713 17.68 -15.29 0.14
C ALA A 713 18.18 -14.04 -0.61
N ALA A 714 17.43 -12.93 -0.60
CA ALA A 714 17.78 -11.73 -1.34
C ALA A 714 19.09 -11.09 -0.86
N ALA A 715 19.97 -10.73 -1.79
CA ALA A 715 21.28 -10.15 -1.48
C ALA A 715 21.24 -8.65 -1.11
N SER A 716 20.13 -7.96 -1.39
CA SER A 716 19.92 -6.53 -1.10
C SER A 716 18.44 -6.18 -1.14
N GLY A 717 17.85 -5.83 0.00
CA GLY A 717 16.42 -5.61 0.16
C GLY A 717 15.70 -6.91 0.48
N ASN A 718 15.22 -7.03 1.72
CA ASN A 718 14.43 -8.16 2.20
C ASN A 718 12.92 -7.89 2.02
N ILE A 719 12.52 -6.61 1.97
CA ILE A 719 11.18 -6.14 1.62
C ILE A 719 11.20 -5.71 0.15
N ILE A 720 10.61 -6.50 -0.74
CA ILE A 720 10.55 -6.20 -2.18
C ILE A 720 9.16 -5.60 -2.48
N PRO A 721 9.02 -4.26 -2.68
CA PRO A 721 7.73 -3.67 -3.01
C PRO A 721 7.20 -4.23 -4.32
N SER A 722 6.00 -4.81 -4.29
CA SER A 722 5.37 -5.31 -5.50
C SER A 722 5.07 -4.16 -6.46
N VAL A 723 5.10 -4.43 -7.77
CA VAL A 723 4.80 -3.44 -8.83
C VAL A 723 3.28 -3.16 -8.93
N GLN A 724 2.52 -3.51 -7.90
CA GLN A 724 1.06 -3.57 -7.89
C GLN A 724 0.54 -2.98 -6.57
N SER A 725 -0.46 -2.11 -6.64
CA SER A 725 -1.11 -1.53 -5.47
C SER A 725 -2.54 -1.16 -5.84
N TRP A 726 -3.48 -1.40 -4.94
CA TRP A 726 -4.90 -1.35 -5.24
C TRP A 726 -5.54 -0.14 -4.57
N SER A 727 -5.75 0.92 -5.35
CA SER A 727 -6.36 2.18 -4.89
C SER A 727 -7.89 2.17 -4.87
N ASP A 728 -8.51 1.14 -5.45
CA ASP A 728 -9.96 0.94 -5.46
C ASP A 728 -10.49 0.55 -4.06
N ALA A 729 -9.62 0.13 -3.14
CA ALA A 729 -9.92 -0.18 -1.74
C ALA A 729 -10.81 0.88 -1.05
N ASN A 730 -10.62 2.16 -1.37
CA ASN A 730 -11.39 3.22 -0.73
C ASN A 730 -11.44 4.53 -1.54
N ALA A 731 -12.57 4.81 -2.19
CA ALA A 731 -12.84 6.08 -2.86
C ALA A 731 -13.17 7.26 -1.91
N GLY A 732 -12.46 7.43 -0.78
CA GLY A 732 -12.70 8.57 0.12
C GLY A 732 -11.91 8.71 1.45
N GLY A 733 -11.22 7.69 1.97
CA GLY A 733 -10.69 7.74 3.35
C GLY A 733 -9.40 6.96 3.67
N ALA A 734 -9.54 5.77 4.25
CA ALA A 734 -8.43 4.92 4.69
C ALA A 734 -8.79 3.42 4.73
N VAL A 735 -7.78 2.56 4.59
CA VAL A 735 -7.86 1.13 4.92
C VAL A 735 -7.47 0.97 6.40
N ASN A 736 -8.41 0.58 7.24
CA ASN A 736 -8.23 0.54 8.71
C ASN A 736 -7.94 -0.86 9.24
N ALA A 737 -8.31 -1.91 8.49
CA ALA A 737 -8.03 -3.30 8.82
C ALA A 737 -7.69 -4.09 7.56
N LEU A 738 -6.94 -5.17 7.70
CA LEU A 738 -6.46 -5.98 6.58
C LEU A 738 -6.29 -7.44 7.05
N ALA A 739 -6.58 -8.39 6.18
CA ALA A 739 -6.32 -9.82 6.39
C ALA A 739 -5.82 -10.48 5.09
N ILE A 740 -5.10 -11.60 5.25
CA ILE A 740 -4.69 -12.49 4.15
C ILE A 740 -5.33 -13.86 4.46
N ALA A 741 -6.07 -14.43 3.51
CA ALA A 741 -6.92 -15.60 3.72
C ALA A 741 -7.12 -16.41 2.43
N ARG A 742 -7.86 -17.52 2.47
CA ARG A 742 -8.28 -18.30 1.30
C ARG A 742 -9.80 -18.37 1.31
N LEU A 743 -10.46 -17.65 0.40
CA LEU A 743 -11.91 -17.47 0.41
C LEU A 743 -12.61 -18.17 -0.75
N GLU A 744 -11.89 -18.78 -1.69
CA GLU A 744 -12.50 -19.41 -2.87
C GLU A 744 -12.84 -20.91 -2.69
N CYS A 745 -12.44 -21.56 -1.60
CA CYS A 745 -12.78 -22.96 -1.29
C CYS A 745 -13.94 -23.12 -0.29
N SER A 746 -14.79 -24.13 -0.50
CA SER A 746 -15.84 -24.58 0.45
C SER A 746 -15.41 -25.77 1.32
N GLN A 747 -14.09 -26.00 1.39
CA GLN A 747 -13.35 -27.08 2.05
C GLN A 747 -11.92 -26.56 2.21
N ASP A 748 -11.39 -26.47 3.43
CA ASP A 748 -10.03 -25.94 3.67
C ASP A 748 -8.96 -26.95 3.22
N VAL A 749 -8.74 -26.95 1.92
CA VAL A 749 -7.86 -27.86 1.21
C VAL A 749 -7.00 -26.99 0.30
N LEU A 750 -5.73 -26.83 0.69
CA LEU A 750 -4.72 -26.00 0.03
C LEU A 750 -4.49 -26.32 -1.47
N ALA A 751 -5.08 -27.41 -1.99
CA ALA A 751 -5.04 -27.84 -3.38
C ALA A 751 -6.33 -27.48 -4.18
N LEU A 752 -7.40 -27.04 -3.52
CA LEU A 752 -8.65 -26.57 -4.13
C LEU A 752 -8.70 -25.04 -4.20
N ASP A 753 -8.19 -24.36 -3.16
CA ASP A 753 -7.83 -22.94 -3.21
C ASP A 753 -6.33 -22.81 -2.86
N PRO A 754 -5.45 -22.70 -3.89
CA PRO A 754 -3.99 -22.70 -3.71
C PRO A 754 -3.36 -21.30 -3.66
N VAL A 755 -4.14 -20.23 -3.79
CA VAL A 755 -3.68 -18.84 -3.85
C VAL A 755 -4.35 -18.05 -2.71
N PRO A 756 -3.62 -17.21 -1.98
CA PRO A 756 -4.20 -16.39 -0.92
C PRO A 756 -4.79 -15.07 -1.45
N ASP A 757 -5.96 -14.73 -0.94
CA ASP A 757 -6.69 -13.48 -1.12
C ASP A 757 -6.25 -12.41 -0.13
N ILE A 758 -6.58 -11.14 -0.41
CA ILE A 758 -6.43 -10.03 0.53
C ILE A 758 -7.80 -9.39 0.82
N VAL A 759 -8.16 -9.27 2.09
CA VAL A 759 -9.40 -8.63 2.54
C VAL A 759 -9.07 -7.30 3.21
N ALA A 760 -9.69 -6.20 2.76
CA ALA A 760 -9.48 -4.87 3.29
C ALA A 760 -10.75 -4.28 3.93
N GLY A 761 -10.67 -3.92 5.21
CA GLY A 761 -11.73 -3.22 5.94
C GLY A 761 -11.49 -1.72 5.95
N THR A 762 -12.39 -0.93 5.35
CA THR A 762 -12.13 0.48 5.03
C THR A 762 -13.19 1.44 5.61
N SER A 763 -12.83 2.73 5.68
CA SER A 763 -13.77 3.80 6.03
C SER A 763 -13.88 4.82 4.92
N THR A 764 -14.97 4.78 4.14
CA THR A 764 -15.26 5.73 3.05
C THR A 764 -15.74 7.09 3.56
N GLY A 765 -16.16 7.17 4.84
CA GLY A 765 -16.61 8.40 5.46
C GLY A 765 -16.58 8.38 7.00
N ALA A 766 -17.25 9.35 7.62
CA ALA A 766 -17.29 9.50 9.09
C ALA A 766 -18.08 8.38 9.81
N SER A 767 -18.97 7.71 9.08
CA SER A 767 -19.84 6.61 9.52
C SER A 767 -19.95 5.46 8.51
N THR A 768 -19.53 5.65 7.25
CA THR A 768 -19.59 4.65 6.18
C THR A 768 -18.24 3.96 5.98
N GLY A 769 -18.29 2.71 5.52
CA GLY A 769 -17.15 1.86 5.23
C GLY A 769 -17.46 0.86 4.13
N ASP A 770 -16.49 0.02 3.85
CA ASP A 770 -16.56 -1.00 2.80
C ASP A 770 -15.66 -2.17 3.21
N ILE A 771 -16.02 -3.38 2.79
CA ILE A 771 -15.11 -4.53 2.77
C ILE A 771 -14.74 -4.77 1.32
N VAL A 772 -13.45 -4.77 1.01
CA VAL A 772 -12.94 -4.94 -0.36
C VAL A 772 -12.11 -6.22 -0.41
N ILE A 773 -12.57 -7.20 -1.18
CA ILE A 773 -11.94 -8.52 -1.30
C ILE A 773 -11.19 -8.59 -2.63
N TYR A 774 -9.87 -8.67 -2.55
CA TYR A 774 -8.99 -8.95 -3.68
C TYR A 774 -8.84 -10.46 -3.82
N LEU A 775 -9.66 -11.05 -4.69
CA LEU A 775 -9.56 -12.48 -4.99
C LEU A 775 -8.36 -12.77 -5.89
N ASN A 776 -7.54 -13.74 -5.50
CA ASN A 776 -6.42 -14.27 -6.29
C ASN A 776 -5.40 -13.25 -6.85
N PRO A 777 -4.94 -12.25 -6.05
CA PRO A 777 -4.12 -11.12 -6.53
C PRO A 777 -2.82 -11.52 -7.24
N TYR A 778 -2.15 -12.59 -6.78
CA TYR A 778 -0.90 -13.09 -7.34
C TYR A 778 -0.98 -14.56 -7.79
N SER A 779 -2.09 -14.88 -8.46
CA SER A 779 -2.38 -16.20 -9.07
C SER A 779 -1.57 -16.54 -10.33
N SER A 780 -0.87 -15.57 -10.91
CA SER A 780 0.14 -15.80 -11.96
C SER A 780 1.54 -15.56 -11.40
N THR A 781 2.57 -16.09 -12.06
CA THR A 781 3.96 -16.13 -11.57
C THR A 781 4.62 -14.74 -11.48
N VAL A 782 4.21 -13.95 -10.49
CA VAL A 782 4.94 -12.80 -9.96
C VAL A 782 5.99 -13.34 -9.00
N LEU A 783 7.08 -13.87 -9.58
CA LEU A 783 8.34 -14.02 -8.86
C LEU A 783 9.06 -12.66 -8.88
N PRO A 784 9.75 -12.28 -7.79
CA PRO A 784 10.55 -11.05 -7.73
C PRO A 784 11.75 -11.07 -8.69
#